data_AF-A0A0K8TKV1-F1
#
_entry.id   AF-A0A0K8TKV1-F1
#
_cell.length_a   1.000
_cell.length_b   1.000
_cell.length_c   1.000
_cell.angle_alpha   90.00
_cell.angle_beta   90.00
_cell.angle_gamma   90.00
#
_symmetry.space_group_name_H-M   'P 1'
#
loop_
_entity.id
_entity.type
_entity.pdbx_description
1 polymer ?
#
loop_
_entity_poly.entity_id
_entity_poly.type
_entity_poly.pdbx_seq_one_letter_code
_entity_poly.pdbx_strand_id
1 'polypeptide(L)'
;IQLMANKLEKELTILKHNYKEAQRKFECEADLRRKTEVLLNETKKNLDEEQNKRTREMNNNQQHNDKINLLEKQINEMQEKLKSETENSQKLKKQIAELQLAKTDAEQKSTQLQSVLAGLQVQRDGLQQEIAELQTRLAQERNARTQVKELNNELENKLQTISLDLEKSMNREQQAVKDNGVLIEKVSELEKANAGLDVELKAAQLRYKQEVKAHQETEKSRLVSREEANMQEVKALQTKLNEEKSARIKADHISQEKERQISMLSVDYRQIHQRLQKLEGECRQEAEKVMALQSQLEQENSKKNTLLSELSLQSSEVAHLKARENQLVKEVTQLRETKRKFEEEVVKIKNAHNADILQMKELQDQLEAEQYFSRLYKTQSSELREENAEKIRAMQEMEEERLSLKHQVQVAVARADAEALARTIAEETVADLEKEKTIKELELKDFMTKHRNEIAAKETAMNNLKEAEADIMKKLNQKIAEHEDLLQQNKKLQEECAQNKTERAELEKLKEKLKTENLLKQVAVNKLTEIMNRKDTMMQGKQKVKISSAADLKKKEKESKRLQQELTQEREKYTQLLQKYHDLQNMLTEECHARTKLQMEIDCKATEIEQLQSKLNETASLSSVDNDPEDNQDSVFEGWLSVPNKNIRRQGWKKQFVVVSSRKIIFYNSEIDKQNTIDPALILDLSKVFHVRSVTQGDVIRADAKDIPRIFQLLYAGEGEARRPDGQQNQLDTSTLRGTGDERPGTKIHKGHEYIQLTYYMPTTCDLCPKMLWNVFKPPAAYECKRCRSKIHKEHVDNNDPITPCKLHHDPHSAKEMLLLATTQQDQELWVSRLSKRIQKCGYKANSSNNNTSGDGSKISPSQSTRSNYKPYAVNVQKSATLPANTTLKHWSAK
;
A
#
# COMPACT_ATOMS: atom_id res chain seq x y z
N ILE A 1 55.75 -28.38 147.24
CA ILE A 1 54.32 -28.16 146.91
C ILE A 1 54.15 -26.92 146.02
N GLN A 2 54.57 -25.71 146.43
CA GLN A 2 54.45 -24.47 145.62
C GLN A 2 55.07 -24.55 144.20
N LEU A 3 56.27 -25.13 144.07
CA LEU A 3 56.93 -25.32 142.77
C LEU A 3 56.16 -26.24 141.82
N MET A 4 55.43 -27.22 142.35
CA MET A 4 54.64 -28.16 141.55
C MET A 4 53.31 -27.53 141.11
N ALA A 5 52.70 -26.71 141.96
CA ALA A 5 51.52 -25.91 141.60
C ALA A 5 51.85 -24.89 140.49
N ASN A 6 52.95 -24.15 140.61
CA ASN A 6 53.40 -23.20 139.58
C ASN A 6 53.74 -23.88 138.25
N LYS A 7 54.27 -25.12 138.28
CA LYS A 7 54.54 -25.91 137.06
C LYS A 7 53.25 -26.36 136.37
N LEU A 8 52.28 -26.87 137.13
CA LEU A 8 50.98 -27.27 136.61
C LEU A 8 50.18 -26.07 136.07
N GLU A 9 50.28 -24.91 136.71
CA GLU A 9 49.61 -23.68 136.26
C GLU A 9 50.23 -23.15 134.96
N LYS A 10 51.56 -23.25 134.81
CA LYS A 10 52.27 -22.95 133.56
C LYS A 10 51.89 -23.93 132.45
N GLU A 11 51.84 -25.24 132.74
CA GLU A 11 51.39 -26.27 131.79
C GLU A 11 49.93 -26.05 131.37
N LEU A 12 49.03 -25.72 132.30
CA LEU A 12 47.63 -25.43 132.03
C LEU A 12 47.46 -24.16 131.18
N THR A 13 48.30 -23.14 131.38
CA THR A 13 48.32 -21.93 130.57
C THR A 13 48.81 -22.21 129.14
N ILE A 14 49.85 -23.03 128.99
CA ILE A 14 50.35 -23.48 127.67
C ILE A 14 49.28 -24.32 126.94
N LEU A 15 48.62 -25.26 127.63
CA LEU A 15 47.53 -26.06 127.07
C LEU A 15 46.35 -25.19 126.62
N LYS A 16 45.95 -24.18 127.41
CA LYS A 16 44.91 -23.22 127.02
C LYS A 16 45.30 -22.38 125.80
N HIS A 17 46.57 -21.98 125.70
CA HIS A 17 47.08 -21.27 124.53
C HIS A 17 47.05 -22.15 123.28
N ASN A 18 47.59 -23.37 123.38
CA ASN A 18 47.61 -24.35 122.29
C ASN A 18 46.18 -24.73 121.84
N TYR A 19 45.24 -24.88 122.77
CA TYR A 19 43.83 -25.13 122.45
C TYR A 19 43.21 -23.95 121.69
N LYS A 20 43.42 -22.70 122.14
CA LYS A 20 42.94 -21.51 121.42
C LYS A 20 43.58 -21.36 120.04
N GLU A 21 44.85 -21.70 119.90
CA GLU A 21 45.54 -21.67 118.60
C GLU A 21 45.01 -22.75 117.65
N ALA A 22 44.79 -23.97 118.15
CA ALA A 22 44.17 -25.05 117.39
C ALA A 22 42.73 -24.70 116.98
N GLN A 23 41.95 -24.09 117.88
CA GLN A 23 40.61 -23.61 117.58
C GLN A 23 40.62 -22.53 116.47
N ARG A 24 41.53 -21.54 116.56
CA ARG A 24 41.69 -20.53 115.50
C ARG A 24 42.06 -21.16 114.16
N LYS A 25 42.98 -22.14 114.15
CA LYS A 25 43.36 -22.86 112.92
C LYS A 25 42.18 -23.62 112.32
N PHE A 26 41.40 -24.30 113.16
CA PHE A 26 40.18 -24.99 112.73
C PHE A 26 39.13 -24.02 112.17
N GLU A 27 38.88 -22.90 112.83
CA GLU A 27 37.96 -21.86 112.35
C GLU A 27 38.43 -21.27 111.01
N CYS A 28 39.72 -20.96 110.86
CA CYS A 28 40.28 -20.52 109.59
C CYS A 28 40.16 -21.58 108.48
N GLU A 29 40.40 -22.85 108.79
CA GLU A 29 40.29 -23.94 107.81
C GLU A 29 38.82 -24.21 107.43
N ALA A 30 37.90 -24.16 108.40
CA ALA A 30 36.45 -24.28 108.16
C ALA A 30 35.94 -23.13 107.29
N ASP A 31 36.39 -21.90 107.54
CA ASP A 31 36.08 -20.75 106.70
C ASP A 31 36.67 -20.87 105.29
N LEU A 32 37.90 -21.37 105.16
CA LEU A 32 38.54 -21.62 103.87
C LEU A 32 37.79 -22.71 103.07
N ARG A 33 37.38 -23.80 103.73
CA ARG A 33 36.57 -24.86 103.11
C ARG A 33 35.23 -24.32 102.65
N ARG A 34 34.54 -23.53 103.48
CA ARG A 34 33.25 -22.91 103.10
C ARG A 34 33.40 -21.98 101.89
N LYS A 35 34.44 -21.14 101.86
CA LYS A 35 34.75 -20.29 100.70
C LYS A 35 35.05 -21.11 99.44
N THR A 36 35.79 -22.21 99.59
CA THR A 36 36.14 -23.11 98.47
C THR A 36 34.90 -23.84 97.94
N GLU A 37 33.99 -24.26 98.82
CA GLU A 37 32.72 -24.90 98.45
C GLU A 37 31.78 -23.93 97.73
N VAL A 38 31.72 -22.68 98.18
CA VAL A 38 31.00 -21.61 97.48
C VAL A 38 31.58 -21.41 96.07
N LEU A 39 32.90 -21.29 95.93
CA LEU A 39 33.56 -21.17 94.63
C LEU A 39 33.35 -22.39 93.73
N LEU A 40 33.35 -23.60 94.30
CA LEU A 40 33.07 -24.83 93.55
C LEU A 40 31.63 -24.86 93.03
N ASN A 41 30.67 -24.43 93.84
CA ASN A 41 29.27 -24.38 93.43
C ASN A 41 29.03 -23.29 92.38
N GLU A 42 29.70 -22.14 92.51
CA GLU A 42 29.63 -21.06 91.52
C GLU A 42 30.26 -21.47 90.18
N THR A 43 31.42 -22.13 90.19
CA THR A 43 32.06 -22.65 88.97
C THR A 43 31.26 -23.76 88.31
N LYS A 44 30.64 -24.66 89.07
CA LYS A 44 29.70 -25.67 88.53
C LYS A 44 28.50 -25.01 87.85
N LYS A 45 27.90 -24.03 88.53
CA LYS A 45 26.77 -23.27 87.96
C LYS A 45 27.16 -22.57 86.65
N ASN A 46 28.32 -21.92 86.62
CA ASN A 46 28.82 -21.26 85.41
C ASN A 46 29.09 -22.26 84.27
N LEU A 47 29.61 -23.46 84.58
CA LEU A 47 29.81 -24.51 83.59
C LEU A 47 28.49 -25.01 83.00
N ASP A 48 27.48 -25.23 83.84
CA ASP A 48 26.15 -25.67 83.41
C ASP A 48 25.47 -24.58 82.55
N GLU A 49 25.61 -23.30 82.92
CA GLU A 49 25.11 -22.17 82.14
C GLU A 49 25.78 -22.09 80.76
N GLU A 50 27.10 -22.26 80.67
CA GLU A 50 27.83 -22.27 79.39
C GLU A 50 27.49 -23.49 78.52
N GLN A 51 27.32 -24.68 79.10
CA GLN A 51 26.85 -25.87 78.37
C GLN A 51 25.44 -25.68 77.79
N ASN A 52 24.54 -25.09 78.58
CA ASN A 52 23.19 -24.77 78.13
C ASN A 52 23.20 -23.72 77.01
N LYS A 53 24.04 -22.68 77.14
CA LYS A 53 24.21 -21.65 76.11
C LYS A 53 24.74 -22.24 74.81
N ARG A 54 25.80 -23.07 74.88
CA ARG A 54 26.39 -23.74 73.71
C ARG A 54 25.40 -24.65 73.00
N THR A 55 24.57 -25.37 73.76
CA THR A 55 23.52 -26.24 73.20
C THR A 55 22.45 -25.43 72.47
N ARG A 56 22.03 -24.28 73.03
CA ARG A 56 21.10 -23.36 72.37
C ARG A 56 21.69 -22.76 71.10
N GLU A 57 22.95 -22.34 71.13
CA GLU A 57 23.65 -21.82 69.96
C GLU A 57 23.79 -22.87 68.86
N MET A 58 24.12 -24.12 69.21
CA MET A 58 24.17 -25.24 68.25
C MET A 58 22.81 -25.49 67.61
N ASN A 59 21.73 -25.50 68.40
CA ASN A 59 20.36 -25.68 67.88
C ASN A 59 19.93 -24.53 66.96
N ASN A 60 20.24 -23.28 67.33
CA ASN A 60 19.97 -22.12 66.47
C ASN A 60 20.75 -22.21 65.15
N ASN A 61 22.02 -22.62 65.21
CA ASN A 61 22.85 -22.77 64.02
C ASN A 61 22.33 -23.89 63.10
N GLN A 62 21.88 -25.01 63.68
CA GLN A 62 21.21 -26.08 62.93
C GLN A 62 19.93 -25.57 62.24
N GLN A 63 19.07 -24.82 62.95
CA GLN A 63 17.86 -24.23 62.35
C GLN A 63 18.19 -23.25 61.22
N HIS A 64 19.24 -22.45 61.36
CA HIS A 64 19.70 -21.56 60.30
C HIS A 64 20.21 -22.32 59.08
N ASN A 65 20.99 -23.39 59.27
CA ASN A 65 21.45 -24.25 58.18
C ASN A 65 20.28 -24.96 57.48
N ASP A 66 19.31 -25.49 58.21
CA ASP A 66 18.12 -26.11 57.63
C ASP A 66 17.32 -25.09 56.79
N LYS A 67 17.23 -23.85 57.27
CA LYS A 67 16.59 -22.75 56.54
C LYS A 67 17.37 -22.35 55.28
N ILE A 68 18.70 -22.33 55.34
CA ILE A 68 19.56 -22.08 54.16
C ILE A 68 19.35 -23.19 53.13
N ASN A 69 19.42 -24.46 53.53
CA ASN A 69 19.21 -25.60 52.63
C ASN A 69 17.82 -25.57 51.96
N LEU A 70 16.78 -25.19 52.72
CA LEU A 70 15.43 -25.04 52.18
C LEU A 70 15.37 -23.92 51.12
N LEU A 71 15.99 -22.77 51.40
CA LEU A 71 16.05 -21.64 50.47
C LEU A 71 16.87 -21.98 49.22
N GLU A 72 17.99 -22.70 49.35
CA GLU A 72 18.78 -23.17 48.21
C GLU A 72 17.97 -24.13 47.32
N LYS A 73 17.21 -25.05 47.94
CA LYS A 73 16.31 -25.93 47.20
C LYS A 73 15.24 -25.15 46.45
N GLN A 74 14.61 -24.16 47.10
CA GLN A 74 13.62 -23.29 46.46
C GLN A 74 14.23 -22.49 45.30
N ILE A 75 15.46 -21.99 45.44
CA ILE A 75 16.17 -21.30 44.35
C ILE A 75 16.37 -22.24 43.16
N ASN A 76 16.83 -23.46 43.40
CA ASN A 76 17.04 -24.45 42.33
C ASN A 76 15.73 -24.80 41.61
N GLU A 77 14.64 -25.03 42.35
CA GLU A 77 13.32 -25.29 41.77
C GLU A 77 12.82 -24.11 40.92
N MET A 78 13.04 -22.87 41.37
CA MET A 78 12.68 -21.68 40.61
C MET A 78 13.56 -21.49 39.37
N GLN A 79 14.83 -21.85 39.43
CA GLN A 79 15.73 -21.84 38.27
C GLN A 79 15.32 -22.86 37.20
N GLU A 80 14.95 -24.08 37.60
CA GLU A 80 14.43 -25.09 36.67
C GLU A 80 13.12 -24.64 36.01
N LYS A 81 12.20 -24.06 36.79
CA LYS A 81 10.96 -23.48 36.25
C LYS A 81 11.25 -22.36 35.25
N LEU A 82 12.16 -21.45 35.57
CA LEU A 82 12.55 -20.37 34.67
C LEU A 82 13.15 -20.92 33.37
N LYS A 83 13.98 -21.97 33.46
CA LYS A 83 14.56 -22.62 32.29
C LYS A 83 13.47 -23.25 31.41
N SER A 84 12.55 -24.01 32.00
CA SER A 84 11.41 -24.60 31.29
C SER A 84 10.55 -23.53 30.62
N GLU A 85 10.27 -22.42 31.31
CA GLU A 85 9.47 -21.32 30.77
C GLU A 85 10.18 -20.62 29.61
N THR A 86 11.51 -20.48 29.69
CA THR A 86 12.34 -19.92 28.62
C THR A 86 12.33 -20.82 27.38
N GLU A 87 12.44 -22.13 27.55
CA GLU A 87 12.34 -23.11 26.46
C GLU A 87 10.94 -23.10 25.83
N ASN A 88 9.88 -23.01 26.63
CA ASN A 88 8.50 -22.89 26.12
C ASN A 88 8.29 -21.57 25.37
N SER A 89 8.81 -20.45 25.87
CA SER A 89 8.76 -19.16 25.18
C SER A 89 9.45 -19.23 23.81
N GLN A 90 10.58 -19.92 23.71
CA GLN A 90 11.27 -20.11 22.43
C GLN A 90 10.45 -20.99 21.46
N LYS A 91 9.82 -22.07 21.94
CA LYS A 91 8.93 -22.91 21.13
C LYS A 91 7.74 -22.11 20.59
N LEU A 92 7.09 -21.31 21.44
CA LEU A 92 5.98 -20.45 21.03
C LEU A 92 6.42 -19.41 20.00
N LYS A 93 7.59 -18.78 20.17
CA LYS A 93 8.16 -17.86 19.17
C LYS A 93 8.38 -18.55 17.82
N LYS A 94 8.90 -19.78 17.83
CA LYS A 94 9.07 -20.58 16.60
C LYS A 94 7.71 -20.88 15.93
N GLN A 95 6.72 -21.28 16.72
CA GLN A 95 5.37 -21.57 16.22
C GLN A 95 4.69 -20.33 15.64
N ILE A 96 4.87 -19.15 16.27
CA ILE A 96 4.38 -17.87 15.74
C ILE A 96 5.02 -17.57 14.38
N ALA A 97 6.33 -17.78 14.22
CA ALA A 97 7.02 -17.56 12.95
C ALA A 97 6.54 -18.53 11.85
N GLU A 98 6.33 -19.80 12.18
CA GLU A 98 5.77 -20.80 11.25
C GLU A 98 4.34 -20.43 10.83
N LEU A 99 3.49 -19.97 11.76
CA LEU A 99 2.14 -19.49 11.47
C LEU A 99 2.13 -18.21 10.64
N GLN A 100 3.07 -17.29 10.86
CA GLN A 100 3.22 -16.08 10.04
C GLN A 100 3.61 -16.41 8.60
N LEU A 101 4.49 -17.38 8.39
CA LEU A 101 4.84 -17.90 7.07
C LEU A 101 3.64 -18.57 6.39
N ALA A 102 2.91 -19.43 7.11
CA ALA A 102 1.71 -20.07 6.57
C ALA A 102 0.62 -19.05 6.19
N LYS A 103 0.45 -18.00 7.00
CA LYS A 103 -0.45 -16.89 6.73
C LYS A 103 -0.05 -16.14 5.45
N THR A 104 1.23 -15.79 5.29
CA THR A 104 1.69 -15.07 4.10
C THR A 104 1.56 -15.90 2.82
N ASP A 105 1.82 -17.22 2.88
CA ASP A 105 1.59 -18.13 1.75
C ASP A 105 0.09 -18.23 1.39
N ALA A 106 -0.79 -18.28 2.38
CA ALA A 106 -2.24 -18.26 2.16
C ALA A 106 -2.73 -16.93 1.56
N GLU A 107 -2.22 -15.80 2.04
CA GLU A 107 -2.52 -14.46 1.49
C GLU A 107 -2.08 -14.36 0.02
N GLN A 108 -0.87 -14.82 -0.32
CA GLN A 108 -0.39 -14.85 -1.70
C GLN A 108 -1.27 -15.72 -2.61
N LYS A 109 -1.66 -16.92 -2.16
CA LYS A 109 -2.58 -17.80 -2.90
C LYS A 109 -3.95 -17.15 -3.11
N SER A 110 -4.47 -16.46 -2.10
CA SER A 110 -5.74 -15.73 -2.21
C SER A 110 -5.66 -14.63 -3.27
N THR A 111 -4.58 -13.84 -3.28
CA THR A 111 -4.36 -12.80 -4.29
C THR A 111 -4.22 -13.37 -5.70
N GLN A 112 -3.52 -14.51 -5.86
CA GLN A 112 -3.41 -15.20 -7.14
C GLN A 112 -4.78 -15.69 -7.64
N LEU A 113 -5.59 -16.31 -6.77
CA LEU A 113 -6.94 -16.75 -7.12
C LEU A 113 -7.87 -15.58 -7.48
N GLN A 114 -7.77 -14.45 -6.79
CA GLN A 114 -8.49 -13.23 -7.14
C GLN A 114 -8.08 -12.69 -8.52
N SER A 115 -6.79 -12.71 -8.85
CA SER A 115 -6.30 -12.31 -10.17
C SER A 115 -6.83 -13.23 -11.28
N VAL A 116 -6.83 -14.54 -11.05
CA VAL A 116 -7.39 -15.53 -11.99
C VAL A 116 -8.89 -15.33 -12.17
N LEU A 117 -9.64 -15.14 -11.08
CA LEU A 117 -11.08 -14.85 -11.15
C LEU A 117 -11.37 -13.59 -11.95
N ALA A 118 -10.63 -12.50 -11.71
CA ALA A 118 -10.77 -11.26 -12.47
C ALA A 118 -10.49 -11.49 -13.97
N GLY A 119 -9.44 -12.25 -14.30
CA GLY A 119 -9.12 -12.61 -15.69
C GLY A 119 -10.23 -13.42 -16.37
N LEU A 120 -10.77 -14.43 -15.67
CA LEU A 120 -11.91 -15.22 -16.18
C LEU A 120 -13.18 -14.39 -16.35
N GLN A 121 -13.40 -13.41 -15.47
CA GLN A 121 -14.55 -12.52 -15.55
C GLN A 121 -14.46 -11.61 -16.77
N VAL A 122 -13.28 -11.05 -17.06
CA VAL A 122 -13.02 -10.29 -18.29
C VAL A 122 -13.21 -11.15 -19.54
N GLN A 123 -12.72 -12.40 -19.54
CA GLN A 123 -12.91 -13.32 -20.66
C GLN A 123 -14.40 -13.64 -20.89
N ARG A 124 -15.15 -13.92 -19.83
CA ARG A 124 -16.60 -14.15 -19.91
C ARG A 124 -17.31 -12.95 -20.51
N ASP A 125 -16.98 -11.75 -20.05
CA ASP A 125 -17.62 -10.52 -20.52
C ASP A 125 -17.29 -10.24 -22.00
N GLY A 126 -16.04 -10.52 -22.42
CA GLY A 126 -15.65 -10.49 -23.83
C GLY A 126 -16.44 -11.48 -24.69
N LEU A 127 -16.57 -12.74 -24.24
CA LEU A 127 -17.37 -13.75 -24.95
C LEU A 127 -18.86 -13.37 -25.01
N GLN A 128 -19.41 -12.77 -23.96
CA GLN A 128 -20.79 -12.27 -23.99
C GLN A 128 -20.98 -11.15 -25.01
N GLN A 129 -20.00 -10.26 -25.14
CA GLN A 129 -20.02 -9.21 -26.16
C GLN A 129 -19.96 -9.81 -27.56
N GLU A 130 -19.06 -10.77 -27.81
CA GLU A 130 -18.98 -11.47 -29.11
C GLU A 130 -20.30 -12.16 -29.48
N ILE A 131 -20.97 -12.80 -28.51
CA ILE A 131 -22.29 -13.41 -28.73
C ILE A 131 -23.31 -12.35 -29.16
N ALA A 132 -23.34 -11.19 -28.50
CA ALA A 132 -24.26 -10.11 -28.84
C ALA A 132 -23.98 -9.53 -30.24
N GLU A 133 -22.71 -9.39 -30.61
CA GLU A 133 -22.29 -8.94 -31.94
C GLU A 133 -22.68 -9.96 -33.02
N LEU A 134 -22.44 -11.26 -32.77
CA LEU A 134 -22.83 -12.34 -33.69
C LEU A 134 -24.35 -12.45 -33.85
N GLN A 135 -25.12 -12.28 -32.79
CA GLN A 135 -26.58 -12.23 -32.85
C GLN A 135 -27.07 -11.05 -33.70
N THR A 136 -26.43 -9.89 -33.57
CA THR A 136 -26.73 -8.71 -34.38
C THR A 136 -26.43 -8.95 -35.86
N ARG A 137 -25.26 -9.50 -36.19
CA ARG A 137 -24.90 -9.87 -37.57
C ARG A 137 -25.84 -10.92 -38.15
N LEU A 138 -26.23 -11.92 -37.36
CA LEU A 138 -27.21 -12.93 -37.80
C LEU A 138 -28.58 -12.32 -38.10
N ALA A 139 -29.03 -11.35 -37.29
CA ALA A 139 -30.27 -10.63 -37.55
C ALA A 139 -30.19 -9.79 -38.82
N GLN A 140 -29.08 -9.10 -39.05
CA GLN A 140 -28.83 -8.37 -40.30
C GLN A 140 -28.87 -9.29 -41.52
N GLU A 141 -28.24 -10.47 -41.45
CA GLU A 141 -28.28 -11.42 -42.56
C GLU A 141 -29.66 -12.04 -42.80
N ARG A 142 -30.43 -12.31 -41.75
CA ARG A 142 -31.83 -12.74 -41.89
C ARG A 142 -32.66 -11.68 -42.59
N ASN A 143 -32.46 -10.40 -42.26
CA ASN A 143 -33.16 -9.30 -42.91
C ASN A 143 -32.74 -9.17 -44.38
N ALA A 144 -31.43 -9.24 -44.69
CA ALA A 144 -30.92 -9.20 -46.05
C ALA A 144 -31.47 -10.36 -46.91
N ARG A 145 -31.47 -11.59 -46.39
CA ARG A 145 -32.09 -12.74 -47.07
C ARG A 145 -33.58 -12.57 -47.32
N THR A 146 -34.28 -11.94 -46.38
CA THR A 146 -35.71 -11.66 -46.53
C THR A 146 -35.95 -10.65 -47.66
N GLN A 147 -35.16 -9.57 -47.71
CA GLN A 147 -35.20 -8.59 -48.81
C GLN A 147 -34.88 -9.21 -50.17
N VAL A 148 -33.88 -10.08 -50.25
CA VAL A 148 -33.54 -10.81 -51.50
C VAL A 148 -34.70 -11.73 -51.92
N LYS A 149 -35.34 -12.41 -50.97
CA LYS A 149 -36.49 -13.26 -51.26
C LYS A 149 -37.70 -12.46 -51.76
N GLU A 150 -37.97 -11.30 -51.16
CA GLU A 150 -39.01 -10.38 -51.61
C GLU A 150 -38.73 -9.89 -53.03
N LEU A 151 -37.49 -9.47 -53.31
CA LEU A 151 -37.08 -9.06 -54.65
C LEU A 151 -37.21 -10.19 -55.67
N ASN A 152 -36.84 -11.43 -55.30
CA ASN A 152 -36.98 -12.58 -56.19
C ASN A 152 -38.45 -12.87 -56.51
N ASN A 153 -39.34 -12.83 -55.51
CA ASN A 153 -40.78 -12.97 -55.73
C ASN A 153 -41.32 -11.86 -56.65
N GLU A 154 -40.87 -10.61 -56.49
CA GLU A 154 -41.25 -9.52 -57.39
C GLU A 154 -40.79 -9.76 -58.83
N LEU A 155 -39.57 -10.27 -59.02
CA LEU A 155 -39.03 -10.59 -60.34
C LEU A 155 -39.74 -11.78 -60.98
N GLU A 156 -40.06 -12.82 -60.21
CA GLU A 156 -40.86 -13.96 -60.67
C GLU A 156 -42.27 -13.52 -61.11
N ASN A 157 -42.93 -12.66 -60.33
CA ASN A 157 -44.23 -12.09 -60.70
C ASN A 157 -44.15 -11.26 -61.99
N LYS A 158 -43.09 -10.47 -62.16
CA LYS A 158 -42.85 -9.71 -63.41
C LYS A 158 -42.61 -10.64 -64.59
N LEU A 159 -41.79 -11.68 -64.43
CA LEU A 159 -41.55 -12.68 -65.47
C LEU A 159 -42.83 -13.40 -65.87
N GLN A 160 -43.65 -13.80 -64.91
CA GLN A 160 -44.94 -14.44 -65.17
C GLN A 160 -45.88 -13.50 -65.94
N THR A 161 -45.93 -12.23 -65.57
CA THR A 161 -46.73 -11.21 -66.27
C THR A 161 -46.27 -11.06 -67.72
N ILE A 162 -44.96 -10.94 -67.95
CA ILE A 162 -44.40 -10.82 -69.30
C ILE A 162 -44.65 -12.10 -70.11
N SER A 163 -44.53 -13.29 -69.50
CA SER A 163 -44.82 -14.56 -70.15
C SER A 163 -46.28 -14.65 -70.60
N LEU A 164 -47.23 -14.23 -69.76
CA LEU A 164 -48.65 -14.19 -70.10
C LEU A 164 -48.93 -13.21 -71.24
N ASP A 165 -48.26 -12.05 -71.25
CA ASP A 165 -48.44 -11.06 -72.32
C ASP A 165 -47.81 -11.53 -73.65
N LEU A 166 -46.69 -12.25 -73.59
CA LEU A 166 -46.09 -12.89 -74.75
C LEU A 166 -47.02 -13.97 -75.32
N GLU A 167 -47.61 -14.81 -74.47
CA GLU A 167 -48.56 -15.84 -74.90
C GLU A 167 -49.81 -15.22 -75.53
N LYS A 168 -50.35 -14.13 -74.96
CA LYS A 168 -51.44 -13.36 -75.58
C LYS A 168 -51.03 -12.80 -76.94
N SER A 169 -49.81 -12.28 -77.08
CA SER A 169 -49.30 -11.76 -78.35
C SER A 169 -49.16 -12.87 -79.40
N MET A 170 -48.61 -14.02 -79.01
CA MET A 170 -48.48 -15.20 -79.86
C MET A 170 -49.85 -15.70 -80.33
N ASN A 171 -50.84 -15.75 -79.43
CA ASN A 171 -52.20 -16.15 -79.79
C ASN A 171 -52.86 -15.16 -80.77
N ARG A 172 -52.65 -13.86 -80.58
CA ARG A 172 -53.10 -12.83 -81.54
C ARG A 172 -52.43 -12.99 -82.90
N GLU A 173 -51.15 -13.27 -82.93
CA GLU A 173 -50.40 -13.51 -84.17
C GLU A 173 -50.87 -14.78 -84.89
N GLN A 174 -51.05 -15.89 -84.16
CA GLN A 174 -51.62 -17.12 -84.72
C GLN A 174 -53.02 -16.90 -85.29
N GLN A 175 -53.86 -16.11 -84.60
CA GLN A 175 -55.18 -15.77 -85.12
C GLN A 175 -55.07 -14.94 -86.41
N ALA A 176 -54.21 -13.93 -86.44
CA ALA A 176 -53.97 -13.13 -87.64
C ALA A 176 -53.46 -13.99 -88.82
N VAL A 177 -52.60 -14.98 -88.56
CA VAL A 177 -52.13 -15.92 -89.59
C VAL A 177 -53.28 -16.79 -90.13
N LYS A 178 -54.15 -17.31 -89.25
CA LYS A 178 -55.34 -18.05 -89.67
C LYS A 178 -56.28 -17.20 -90.51
N ASP A 179 -56.57 -15.98 -90.05
CA ASP A 179 -57.43 -15.03 -90.76
C ASP A 179 -56.85 -14.70 -92.14
N ASN A 180 -55.52 -14.50 -92.24
CA ASN A 180 -54.84 -14.28 -93.51
C ASN A 180 -54.92 -15.51 -94.43
N GLY A 181 -54.82 -16.73 -93.90
CA GLY A 181 -55.04 -17.97 -94.65
C GLY A 181 -56.45 -18.05 -95.25
N VAL A 182 -57.48 -17.76 -94.45
CA VAL A 182 -58.88 -17.71 -94.91
C VAL A 182 -59.06 -16.63 -95.99
N LEU A 183 -58.44 -15.45 -95.82
CA LEU A 183 -58.49 -14.39 -96.82
C LEU A 183 -57.80 -14.80 -98.13
N ILE A 184 -56.65 -15.48 -98.07
CA ILE A 184 -55.96 -16.01 -99.25
C ILE A 184 -56.82 -17.06 -99.98
N GLU A 185 -57.43 -17.98 -99.24
CA GLU A 185 -58.36 -18.95 -99.81
C GLU A 185 -59.53 -18.25 -100.50
N LYS A 186 -60.11 -17.23 -99.85
CA LYS A 186 -61.19 -16.41 -100.42
C LYS A 186 -60.76 -15.69 -101.69
N VAL A 187 -59.55 -15.13 -101.73
CA VAL A 187 -58.97 -14.51 -102.92
C VAL A 187 -58.84 -15.54 -104.05
N SER A 188 -58.30 -16.73 -103.77
CA SER A 188 -58.19 -17.81 -104.76
C SER A 188 -59.57 -18.28 -105.27
N GLU A 189 -60.58 -18.38 -104.41
CA GLU A 189 -61.96 -18.66 -104.82
C GLU A 189 -62.50 -17.59 -105.76
N LEU A 190 -62.31 -16.31 -105.42
CA LEU A 190 -62.73 -15.18 -106.25
C LEU A 190 -61.99 -15.15 -107.58
N GLU A 191 -60.68 -15.46 -107.61
CA GLU A 191 -59.90 -15.59 -108.84
C GLU A 191 -60.41 -16.73 -109.72
N LYS A 192 -60.74 -17.89 -109.15
CA LYS A 192 -61.35 -19.03 -109.88
C LYS A 192 -62.73 -18.67 -110.42
N ALA A 193 -63.56 -18.02 -109.62
CA ALA A 193 -64.87 -17.55 -110.05
C ALA A 193 -64.75 -16.52 -111.18
N ASN A 194 -63.80 -15.59 -111.07
CA ASN A 194 -63.53 -14.60 -112.11
C ASN A 194 -63.03 -15.25 -113.40
N ALA A 195 -62.13 -16.24 -113.31
CA ALA A 195 -61.69 -17.03 -114.46
C ALA A 195 -62.84 -17.82 -115.10
N GLY A 196 -63.75 -18.37 -114.28
CA GLY A 196 -64.98 -19.03 -114.74
C GLY A 196 -65.91 -18.08 -115.50
N LEU A 197 -66.16 -16.89 -114.94
CA LEU A 197 -66.92 -15.82 -115.60
C LEU A 197 -66.26 -15.38 -116.91
N ASP A 198 -64.93 -15.32 -116.97
CA ASP A 198 -64.18 -14.99 -118.18
C ASP A 198 -64.38 -16.03 -119.30
N VAL A 199 -64.44 -17.32 -118.95
CA VAL A 199 -64.74 -18.41 -119.89
C VAL A 199 -66.20 -18.34 -120.36
N GLU A 200 -67.13 -18.12 -119.44
CA GLU A 200 -68.56 -17.94 -119.77
C GLU A 200 -68.77 -16.73 -120.68
N LEU A 201 -68.09 -15.61 -120.41
CA LEU A 201 -68.11 -14.41 -121.24
C LEU A 201 -67.57 -14.70 -122.65
N LYS A 202 -66.44 -15.40 -122.76
CA LYS A 202 -65.88 -15.82 -124.06
C LYS A 202 -66.82 -16.78 -124.81
N ALA A 203 -67.45 -17.72 -124.11
CA ALA A 203 -68.43 -18.64 -124.70
C ALA A 203 -69.67 -17.89 -125.20
N ALA A 204 -70.19 -16.94 -124.42
CA ALA A 204 -71.29 -16.08 -124.83
C ALA A 204 -70.93 -15.21 -126.03
N GLN A 205 -69.73 -14.63 -126.06
CA GLN A 205 -69.20 -13.89 -127.21
C GLN A 205 -69.05 -14.77 -128.46
N LEU A 206 -68.65 -16.04 -128.30
CA LEU A 206 -68.55 -17.00 -129.41
C LEU A 206 -69.93 -17.35 -129.97
N ARG A 207 -70.91 -17.64 -129.10
CA ARG A 207 -72.31 -17.89 -129.49
C ARG A 207 -72.89 -16.67 -130.21
N TYR A 208 -72.66 -15.46 -129.70
CA TYR A 208 -73.08 -14.23 -130.36
C TYR A 208 -72.45 -14.09 -131.76
N LYS A 209 -71.15 -14.37 -131.92
CA LYS A 209 -70.49 -14.34 -133.24
C LYS A 209 -71.01 -15.42 -134.20
N GLN A 210 -71.34 -16.61 -133.69
CA GLN A 210 -71.96 -17.68 -134.48
C GLN A 210 -73.35 -17.29 -134.93
N GLU A 211 -74.16 -16.68 -134.07
CA GLU A 211 -75.51 -16.20 -134.39
C GLU A 211 -75.48 -15.06 -135.42
N VAL A 212 -74.52 -14.13 -135.31
CA VAL A 212 -74.29 -13.08 -136.31
C VAL A 212 -73.91 -13.69 -137.66
N LYS A 213 -73.07 -14.75 -137.70
CA LYS A 213 -72.76 -15.48 -138.93
C LYS A 213 -73.97 -16.25 -139.49
N ALA A 214 -74.73 -16.92 -138.62
CA ALA A 214 -75.91 -17.68 -138.99
C ALA A 214 -77.00 -16.76 -139.57
N HIS A 215 -77.23 -15.57 -138.98
CA HIS A 215 -78.14 -14.56 -139.53
C HIS A 215 -77.64 -13.90 -140.83
N GLN A 216 -76.31 -13.83 -141.05
CA GLN A 216 -75.74 -13.38 -142.34
C GLN A 216 -75.85 -14.46 -143.44
N GLU A 217 -75.92 -15.75 -143.08
CA GLU A 217 -76.06 -16.88 -144.01
C GLU A 217 -77.52 -17.31 -144.26
N THR A 218 -78.47 -17.06 -143.33
CA THR A 218 -79.90 -17.41 -143.48
C THR A 218 -80.77 -16.34 -144.18
N GLU A 219 -80.25 -15.15 -144.47
CA GLU A 219 -80.89 -14.15 -145.35
C GLU A 219 -80.71 -14.46 -146.86
N LYS A 220 -79.93 -15.48 -147.23
CA LYS A 220 -79.74 -15.91 -148.62
C LYS A 220 -80.16 -17.38 -148.79
N SER A 221 -81.33 -17.60 -149.40
CA SER A 221 -81.91 -18.91 -149.78
C SER A 221 -82.73 -19.54 -148.63
N ARG A 222 -84.04 -19.81 -148.75
CA ARG A 222 -84.69 -20.39 -149.94
C ARG A 222 -86.22 -20.47 -149.78
N LEU A 223 -86.91 -20.31 -150.92
CA LEU A 223 -88.31 -20.57 -151.21
C LEU A 223 -88.56 -22.07 -151.56
N VAL A 224 -89.62 -22.65 -150.96
CA VAL A 224 -90.78 -23.38 -151.59
C VAL A 224 -90.56 -24.75 -152.29
N SER A 225 -91.05 -25.80 -151.61
CA SER A 225 -92.29 -26.60 -151.90
C SER A 225 -92.26 -27.98 -152.62
N ARG A 226 -93.13 -28.84 -152.06
CA ARG A 226 -94.18 -29.72 -152.68
C ARG A 226 -93.85 -31.20 -152.95
N GLU A 227 -94.79 -32.17 -153.03
CA GLU A 227 -95.98 -32.66 -152.28
C GLU A 227 -96.48 -33.95 -153.02
N GLU A 228 -97.23 -34.81 -152.32
CA GLU A 228 -98.42 -35.58 -152.78
C GLU A 228 -98.43 -37.05 -153.31
N ALA A 229 -99.41 -37.80 -152.73
CA ALA A 229 -100.43 -38.69 -153.36
C ALA A 229 -100.09 -40.16 -153.73
N ASN A 230 -100.95 -41.20 -153.57
CA ASN A 230 -102.23 -41.41 -152.87
C ASN A 230 -102.65 -42.91 -152.90
N MET A 231 -103.47 -43.33 -151.92
CA MET A 231 -104.68 -44.16 -152.07
C MET A 231 -104.64 -45.70 -152.29
N GLN A 232 -104.33 -46.46 -151.23
CA GLN A 232 -104.98 -47.75 -150.91
C GLN A 232 -105.00 -48.04 -149.39
N GLU A 233 -105.00 -46.98 -148.56
CA GLU A 233 -104.75 -47.05 -147.11
C GLU A 233 -106.01 -47.07 -146.23
N VAL A 234 -107.20 -46.86 -146.81
CA VAL A 234 -108.41 -46.61 -146.02
C VAL A 234 -109.03 -47.88 -145.38
N LYS A 235 -108.71 -49.09 -145.86
CA LYS A 235 -109.10 -50.34 -145.16
C LYS A 235 -108.07 -50.82 -144.12
N ALA A 236 -106.80 -50.41 -144.24
CA ALA A 236 -105.77 -50.64 -143.22
C ALA A 236 -105.91 -49.66 -142.04
N LEU A 237 -106.39 -48.43 -142.30
CA LEU A 237 -106.62 -47.41 -141.28
C LEU A 237 -107.71 -47.76 -140.27
N GLN A 238 -108.69 -48.60 -140.61
CA GLN A 238 -109.71 -49.06 -139.65
C GLN A 238 -109.16 -50.12 -138.67
N THR A 239 -108.29 -51.02 -139.14
CA THR A 239 -107.58 -51.98 -138.27
C THR A 239 -106.53 -51.28 -137.42
N LYS A 240 -105.76 -50.36 -138.01
CA LYS A 240 -104.80 -49.52 -137.29
C LYS A 240 -105.46 -48.62 -136.26
N LEU A 241 -106.66 -48.09 -136.50
CA LEU A 241 -107.38 -47.28 -135.50
C LEU A 241 -107.82 -48.12 -134.28
N ASN A 242 -108.20 -49.38 -134.48
CA ASN A 242 -108.55 -50.28 -133.38
C ASN A 242 -107.30 -50.81 -132.65
N GLU A 243 -106.21 -51.08 -133.37
CA GLU A 243 -104.90 -51.41 -132.80
C GLU A 243 -104.34 -50.24 -131.98
N GLU A 244 -104.42 -49.00 -132.50
CA GLU A 244 -104.01 -47.76 -131.85
C GLU A 244 -104.87 -47.45 -130.62
N LYS A 245 -106.20 -47.68 -130.69
CA LYS A 245 -107.06 -47.62 -129.49
C LYS A 245 -106.64 -48.64 -128.43
N SER A 246 -106.27 -49.86 -128.82
CA SER A 246 -105.79 -50.88 -127.89
C SER A 246 -104.39 -50.56 -127.33
N ALA A 247 -103.50 -50.01 -128.16
CA ALA A 247 -102.14 -49.63 -127.79
C ALA A 247 -102.16 -48.42 -126.85
N ARG A 248 -103.07 -47.47 -127.08
CA ARG A 248 -103.31 -46.33 -126.19
C ARG A 248 -103.85 -46.75 -124.84
N ILE A 249 -104.83 -47.68 -124.79
CA ILE A 249 -105.31 -48.22 -123.51
C ILE A 249 -104.19 -48.97 -122.77
N LYS A 250 -103.34 -49.73 -123.47
CA LYS A 250 -102.17 -50.40 -122.88
C LYS A 250 -101.10 -49.40 -122.40
N ALA A 251 -100.82 -48.35 -123.16
CA ALA A 251 -99.87 -47.31 -122.81
C ALA A 251 -100.35 -46.49 -121.61
N ASP A 252 -101.63 -46.13 -121.56
CA ASP A 252 -102.27 -45.47 -120.42
C ASP A 252 -102.20 -46.38 -119.18
N HIS A 253 -102.46 -47.68 -119.31
CA HIS A 253 -102.31 -48.64 -118.21
C HIS A 253 -100.85 -48.76 -117.73
N ILE A 254 -99.87 -48.78 -118.65
CA ILE A 254 -98.43 -48.81 -118.28
C ILE A 254 -98.02 -47.49 -117.62
N SER A 255 -98.49 -46.35 -118.12
CA SER A 255 -98.24 -45.03 -117.53
C SER A 255 -98.82 -44.94 -116.12
N GLN A 256 -100.07 -45.37 -115.94
CA GLN A 256 -100.72 -45.43 -114.62
C GLN A 256 -99.97 -46.37 -113.66
N GLU A 257 -99.48 -47.53 -114.11
CA GLU A 257 -98.68 -48.42 -113.27
C GLU A 257 -97.30 -47.81 -112.94
N LYS A 258 -96.68 -47.06 -113.86
CA LYS A 258 -95.43 -46.35 -113.61
C LYS A 258 -95.63 -45.16 -112.67
N GLU A 259 -96.71 -44.41 -112.79
CA GLU A 259 -97.11 -43.36 -111.84
C GLU A 259 -97.38 -43.95 -110.45
N ARG A 260 -97.99 -45.14 -110.38
CA ARG A 260 -98.16 -45.89 -109.12
C ARG A 260 -96.82 -46.29 -108.53
N GLN A 261 -95.87 -46.78 -109.33
CA GLN A 261 -94.51 -47.12 -108.90
C GLN A 261 -93.73 -45.88 -108.42
N ILE A 262 -93.80 -44.77 -109.15
CA ILE A 262 -93.15 -43.50 -108.77
C ILE A 262 -93.77 -42.97 -107.47
N SER A 263 -95.09 -43.05 -107.32
CA SER A 263 -95.79 -42.65 -106.09
C SER A 263 -95.35 -43.51 -104.90
N MET A 264 -95.21 -44.83 -105.09
CA MET A 264 -94.68 -45.74 -104.08
C MET A 264 -93.24 -45.39 -103.69
N LEU A 265 -92.36 -45.19 -104.68
CA LEU A 265 -90.97 -44.78 -104.45
C LEU A 265 -90.85 -43.39 -103.81
N SER A 266 -91.76 -42.46 -104.12
CA SER A 266 -91.81 -41.14 -103.49
C SER A 266 -92.17 -41.23 -102.00
N VAL A 267 -93.06 -42.16 -101.63
CA VAL A 267 -93.39 -42.45 -100.23
C VAL A 267 -92.21 -43.11 -99.55
N ASP A 268 -91.59 -44.12 -100.16
CA ASP A 268 -90.40 -44.79 -99.60
C ASP A 268 -89.22 -43.82 -99.44
N TYR A 269 -88.96 -42.96 -100.44
CA TYR A 269 -87.94 -41.91 -100.37
C TYR A 269 -88.21 -40.94 -99.23
N ARG A 270 -89.45 -40.45 -99.08
CA ARG A 270 -89.83 -39.58 -97.96
C ARG A 270 -89.67 -40.30 -96.62
N GLN A 271 -90.03 -41.58 -96.55
CA GLN A 271 -89.89 -42.37 -95.33
C GLN A 271 -88.42 -42.60 -94.96
N ILE A 272 -87.55 -42.92 -95.94
CA ILE A 272 -86.10 -43.06 -95.75
C ILE A 272 -85.47 -41.71 -95.37
N HIS A 273 -85.86 -40.61 -96.02
CA HIS A 273 -85.37 -39.28 -95.70
C HIS A 273 -85.75 -38.85 -94.29
N GLN A 274 -86.99 -39.11 -93.86
CA GLN A 274 -87.41 -38.89 -92.47
C GLN A 274 -86.62 -39.75 -91.47
N ARG A 275 -86.33 -41.02 -91.80
CA ARG A 275 -85.48 -41.89 -90.97
C ARG A 275 -84.04 -41.37 -90.87
N LEU A 276 -83.46 -40.90 -91.98
CA LEU A 276 -82.13 -40.31 -92.01
C LEU A 276 -82.08 -39.05 -91.14
N GLN A 277 -83.04 -38.14 -91.29
CA GLN A 277 -83.12 -36.92 -90.49
C GLN A 277 -83.25 -37.23 -89.00
N LYS A 278 -84.02 -38.28 -88.64
CA LYS A 278 -84.12 -38.76 -87.26
C LYS A 278 -82.77 -39.28 -86.74
N LEU A 279 -82.08 -40.12 -87.52
CA LEU A 279 -80.76 -40.66 -87.15
C LEU A 279 -79.69 -39.57 -87.04
N GLU A 280 -79.69 -38.58 -87.94
CA GLU A 280 -78.80 -37.42 -87.85
C GLU A 280 -79.07 -36.60 -86.58
N GLY A 281 -80.35 -36.43 -86.22
CA GLY A 281 -80.75 -35.81 -84.96
C GLY A 281 -80.25 -36.58 -83.74
N GLU A 282 -80.44 -37.90 -83.73
CA GLU A 282 -79.95 -38.80 -82.68
C GLU A 282 -78.40 -38.76 -82.58
N CYS A 283 -77.70 -38.76 -83.71
CA CYS A 283 -76.24 -38.65 -83.76
C CYS A 283 -75.72 -37.31 -83.22
N ARG A 284 -76.40 -36.19 -83.52
CA ARG A 284 -76.04 -34.87 -82.96
C ARG A 284 -76.26 -34.84 -81.45
N GLN A 285 -77.38 -35.36 -80.97
CA GLN A 285 -77.65 -35.45 -79.54
C GLN A 285 -76.60 -36.32 -78.83
N GLU A 286 -76.20 -37.44 -79.43
CA GLU A 286 -75.17 -38.30 -78.82
C GLU A 286 -73.79 -37.64 -78.85
N ALA A 287 -73.44 -36.93 -79.92
CA ALA A 287 -72.21 -36.13 -79.97
C ALA A 287 -72.20 -35.03 -78.89
N GLU A 288 -73.32 -34.33 -78.68
CA GLU A 288 -73.46 -33.35 -77.60
C GLU A 288 -73.29 -33.98 -76.21
N LYS A 289 -73.85 -35.18 -75.98
CA LYS A 289 -73.64 -35.91 -74.72
C LYS A 289 -72.17 -36.31 -74.53
N VAL A 290 -71.51 -36.80 -75.58
CA VAL A 290 -70.08 -37.15 -75.52
C VAL A 290 -69.24 -35.92 -75.18
N MET A 291 -69.49 -34.77 -75.83
CA MET A 291 -68.80 -33.52 -75.49
C MET A 291 -69.04 -33.09 -74.04
N ALA A 292 -70.29 -33.19 -73.56
CA ALA A 292 -70.62 -32.86 -72.18
C ALA A 292 -69.92 -33.79 -71.16
N LEU A 293 -69.90 -35.10 -71.43
CA LEU A 293 -69.21 -36.08 -70.58
C LEU A 293 -67.69 -35.88 -70.61
N GLN A 294 -67.12 -35.52 -71.75
CA GLN A 294 -65.69 -35.24 -71.87
C GLN A 294 -65.31 -33.97 -71.09
N SER A 295 -66.12 -32.92 -71.16
CA SER A 295 -65.93 -31.72 -70.33
C SER A 295 -66.03 -32.03 -68.82
N GLN A 296 -66.97 -32.89 -68.41
CA GLN A 296 -67.06 -33.35 -67.03
C GLN A 296 -65.82 -34.14 -66.59
N LEU A 297 -65.31 -35.03 -67.45
CA LEU A 297 -64.09 -35.81 -67.17
C LEU A 297 -62.87 -34.89 -67.03
N GLU A 298 -62.73 -33.89 -67.89
CA GLU A 298 -61.67 -32.88 -67.79
C GLU A 298 -61.77 -32.07 -66.50
N GLN A 299 -63.00 -31.68 -66.11
CA GLN A 299 -63.24 -30.99 -64.86
C GLN A 299 -62.86 -31.85 -63.64
N GLU A 300 -63.23 -33.13 -63.62
CA GLU A 300 -62.86 -34.05 -62.54
C GLU A 300 -61.35 -34.34 -62.50
N ASN A 301 -60.69 -34.43 -63.66
CA ASN A 301 -59.23 -34.53 -63.70
C ASN A 301 -58.54 -33.26 -63.17
N SER A 302 -59.05 -32.07 -63.51
CA SER A 302 -58.55 -30.82 -62.95
C SER A 302 -58.73 -30.79 -61.43
N LYS A 303 -59.91 -31.16 -60.92
CA LYS A 303 -60.18 -31.23 -59.47
C LYS A 303 -59.24 -32.21 -58.77
N LYS A 304 -59.05 -33.40 -59.35
CA LYS A 304 -58.11 -34.42 -58.84
C LYS A 304 -56.69 -33.87 -58.74
N ASN A 305 -56.22 -33.16 -59.76
CA ASN A 305 -54.88 -32.57 -59.75
C ASN A 305 -54.74 -31.48 -58.67
N THR A 306 -55.76 -30.64 -58.50
CA THR A 306 -55.79 -29.65 -57.40
C THR A 306 -55.73 -30.33 -56.04
N LEU A 307 -56.56 -31.36 -55.80
CA LEU A 307 -56.56 -32.11 -54.54
C LEU A 307 -55.23 -32.83 -54.28
N LEU A 308 -54.57 -33.37 -55.30
CA LEU A 308 -53.24 -33.97 -55.17
C LEU A 308 -52.18 -32.93 -54.78
N SER A 309 -52.25 -31.73 -55.37
CA SER A 309 -51.36 -30.62 -55.02
C SER A 309 -51.59 -30.16 -53.57
N GLU A 310 -52.86 -30.02 -53.15
CA GLU A 310 -53.23 -29.68 -51.77
C GLU A 310 -52.75 -30.76 -50.78
N LEU A 311 -52.94 -32.04 -51.11
CA LEU A 311 -52.47 -33.16 -50.28
C LEU A 311 -50.94 -33.15 -50.15
N SER A 312 -50.22 -32.87 -51.24
CA SER A 312 -48.76 -32.73 -51.21
C SER A 312 -48.32 -31.57 -50.31
N LEU A 313 -49.02 -30.43 -50.37
CA LEU A 313 -48.74 -29.27 -49.52
C LEU A 313 -49.00 -29.61 -48.05
N GLN A 314 -50.14 -30.21 -47.73
CA GLN A 314 -50.48 -30.65 -46.37
C GLN A 314 -49.47 -31.68 -45.84
N SER A 315 -49.03 -32.63 -46.66
CA SER A 315 -48.00 -33.60 -46.27
C SER A 315 -46.67 -32.91 -45.93
N SER A 316 -46.27 -31.90 -46.71
CA SER A 316 -45.08 -31.09 -46.42
C SER A 316 -45.24 -30.29 -45.13
N GLU A 317 -46.42 -29.71 -44.89
CA GLU A 317 -46.71 -28.96 -43.67
C GLU A 317 -46.66 -29.87 -42.43
N VAL A 318 -47.24 -31.07 -42.49
CA VAL A 318 -47.15 -32.08 -41.42
C VAL A 318 -45.70 -32.47 -41.15
N ALA A 319 -44.89 -32.67 -42.20
CA ALA A 319 -43.47 -32.98 -42.03
C ALA A 319 -42.71 -31.83 -41.33
N HIS A 320 -42.99 -30.59 -41.71
CA HIS A 320 -42.41 -29.40 -41.08
C HIS A 320 -42.85 -29.26 -39.61
N LEU A 321 -44.14 -29.45 -39.32
CA LEU A 321 -44.66 -29.42 -37.95
C LEU A 321 -44.04 -30.51 -37.08
N LYS A 322 -43.88 -31.73 -37.61
CA LYS A 322 -43.22 -32.84 -36.90
C LYS A 322 -41.73 -32.56 -36.64
N ALA A 323 -41.03 -31.92 -37.58
CA ALA A 323 -39.65 -31.49 -37.37
C ALA A 323 -39.56 -30.43 -36.26
N ARG A 324 -40.48 -29.46 -36.25
CA ARG A 324 -40.58 -28.44 -35.21
C ARG A 324 -40.93 -29.03 -33.85
N GLU A 325 -41.86 -29.97 -33.78
CA GLU A 325 -42.19 -30.70 -32.56
C GLU A 325 -40.97 -31.42 -32.00
N ASN A 326 -40.24 -32.16 -32.83
CA ASN A 326 -39.00 -32.84 -32.42
C ASN A 326 -37.93 -31.87 -31.92
N GLN A 327 -37.81 -30.69 -32.53
CA GLN A 327 -36.91 -29.65 -32.05
C GLN A 327 -37.35 -29.14 -30.67
N LEU A 328 -38.63 -28.81 -30.49
CA LEU A 328 -39.16 -28.33 -29.21
C LEU A 328 -39.02 -29.39 -28.10
N VAL A 329 -39.21 -30.67 -28.42
CA VAL A 329 -38.99 -31.76 -27.46
C VAL A 329 -37.52 -31.79 -27.00
N LYS A 330 -36.56 -31.64 -27.93
CA LYS A 330 -35.13 -31.55 -27.58
C LYS A 330 -34.84 -30.34 -26.70
N GLU A 331 -35.37 -29.17 -27.05
CA GLU A 331 -35.21 -27.95 -26.24
C GLU A 331 -35.78 -28.13 -24.83
N VAL A 332 -36.97 -28.70 -24.68
CA VAL A 332 -37.57 -29.01 -23.37
C VAL A 332 -36.71 -29.98 -22.58
N THR A 333 -36.16 -31.02 -23.21
CA THR A 333 -35.28 -31.98 -22.51
C THR A 333 -33.99 -31.31 -22.02
N GLN A 334 -33.39 -30.45 -22.84
CA GLN A 334 -32.20 -29.68 -22.47
C GLN A 334 -32.50 -28.71 -21.32
N LEU A 335 -33.63 -28.00 -21.37
CA LEU A 335 -34.07 -27.08 -20.32
C LEU A 335 -34.33 -27.80 -19.00
N ARG A 336 -34.89 -29.02 -19.03
CA ARG A 336 -35.06 -29.86 -17.83
C ARG A 336 -33.73 -30.29 -17.24
N GLU A 337 -32.75 -30.63 -18.07
CA GLU A 337 -31.42 -30.99 -17.58
C GLU A 337 -30.66 -29.79 -17.00
N THR A 338 -30.75 -28.61 -17.63
CA THR A 338 -30.17 -27.38 -17.05
C THR A 338 -30.86 -27.01 -15.73
N LYS A 339 -32.18 -27.17 -15.64
CA LYS A 339 -32.92 -26.97 -14.39
C LYS A 339 -32.41 -27.91 -13.29
N ARG A 340 -32.23 -29.21 -13.59
CA ARG A 340 -31.71 -30.20 -12.64
C ARG A 340 -30.31 -29.80 -12.12
N LYS A 341 -29.43 -29.34 -13.02
CA LYS A 341 -28.08 -28.85 -12.63
C LYS A 341 -28.17 -27.66 -11.68
N PHE A 342 -29.03 -26.68 -11.96
CA PHE A 342 -29.23 -25.55 -11.05
C PHE A 342 -29.83 -25.96 -9.70
N GLU A 343 -30.77 -26.91 -9.68
CA GLU A 343 -31.30 -27.45 -8.42
C GLU A 343 -30.21 -28.14 -7.58
N GLU A 344 -29.32 -28.92 -8.22
CA GLU A 344 -28.17 -29.53 -7.55
C GLU A 344 -27.17 -28.48 -7.02
N GLU A 345 -26.88 -27.43 -7.79
CA GLU A 345 -26.02 -26.32 -7.35
C GLU A 345 -26.62 -25.57 -6.16
N VAL A 346 -27.93 -25.30 -6.18
CA VAL A 346 -28.62 -24.66 -5.05
C VAL A 346 -28.52 -25.51 -3.79
N VAL A 347 -28.68 -26.83 -3.89
CA VAL A 347 -28.51 -27.74 -2.74
C VAL A 347 -27.07 -27.70 -2.22
N LYS A 348 -26.07 -27.72 -3.10
CA LYS A 348 -24.65 -27.60 -2.71
C LYS A 348 -24.38 -26.27 -1.98
N ILE A 349 -24.87 -25.16 -2.51
CA ILE A 349 -24.72 -23.83 -1.90
C ILE A 349 -25.40 -23.79 -0.53
N LYS A 350 -26.62 -24.33 -0.40
CA LYS A 350 -27.32 -24.42 0.90
C LYS A 350 -26.53 -25.23 1.93
N ASN A 351 -25.95 -26.36 1.52
CA ASN A 351 -25.15 -27.19 2.41
C ASN A 351 -23.86 -26.49 2.83
N ALA A 352 -23.17 -25.81 1.90
CA ALA A 352 -21.99 -24.99 2.22
C ALA A 352 -22.35 -23.86 3.19
N HIS A 353 -23.44 -23.13 2.94
CA HIS A 353 -23.92 -22.07 3.83
C HIS A 353 -24.24 -22.58 5.24
N ASN A 354 -24.88 -23.74 5.35
CA ASN A 354 -25.16 -24.36 6.66
C ASN A 354 -23.87 -24.77 7.38
N ALA A 355 -22.85 -25.26 6.66
CA ALA A 355 -21.55 -25.55 7.22
C ALA A 355 -20.85 -24.28 7.74
N ASP A 356 -20.92 -23.18 6.98
CA ASP A 356 -20.37 -21.88 7.39
C ASP A 356 -21.07 -21.34 8.65
N ILE A 357 -22.40 -21.50 8.76
CA ILE A 357 -23.14 -21.13 9.98
C ILE A 357 -22.64 -21.92 11.19
N LEU A 358 -22.42 -23.22 11.04
CA LEU A 358 -21.91 -24.07 12.12
C LEU A 358 -20.48 -23.67 12.51
N GLN A 359 -19.61 -23.41 11.54
CA GLN A 359 -18.26 -22.93 11.78
C GLN A 359 -18.26 -21.57 12.48
N MET A 360 -19.17 -20.67 12.10
CA MET A 360 -19.29 -19.36 12.74
C MET A 360 -19.74 -19.47 14.18
N LYS A 361 -20.67 -20.38 14.48
CA LYS A 361 -21.10 -20.67 15.84
C LYS A 361 -19.93 -21.22 16.68
N GLU A 362 -19.16 -22.15 16.14
CA GLU A 362 -18.00 -22.71 16.85
C GLU A 362 -16.93 -21.63 17.14
N LEU A 363 -16.64 -20.76 16.17
CA LEU A 363 -15.72 -19.64 16.37
C LEU A 363 -16.23 -18.63 17.40
N GLN A 364 -17.54 -18.40 17.46
CA GLN A 364 -18.16 -17.57 18.48
C GLN A 364 -18.02 -18.20 19.87
N ASP A 365 -18.32 -19.49 20.01
CA ASP A 365 -18.18 -20.22 21.28
C ASP A 365 -16.70 -20.22 21.75
N GLN A 366 -15.74 -20.36 20.84
CA GLN A 366 -14.30 -20.23 21.13
C GLN A 366 -13.93 -18.83 21.61
N LEU A 367 -14.42 -17.79 20.93
CA LEU A 367 -14.18 -16.40 21.33
C LEU A 367 -14.77 -16.11 22.71
N GLU A 368 -15.96 -16.60 23.02
CA GLU A 368 -16.58 -16.45 24.34
C GLU A 368 -15.75 -17.13 25.43
N ALA A 369 -15.21 -18.33 25.15
CA ALA A 369 -14.29 -19.02 26.06
C ALA A 369 -12.99 -18.23 26.27
N GLU A 370 -12.36 -17.72 25.20
CA GLU A 370 -11.15 -16.90 25.31
C GLU A 370 -11.39 -15.61 26.11
N GLN A 371 -12.53 -14.96 25.89
CA GLN A 371 -12.92 -13.78 26.67
C GLN A 371 -13.10 -14.10 28.15
N TYR A 372 -13.65 -15.27 28.47
CA TYR A 372 -13.77 -15.74 29.85
C TYR A 372 -12.39 -15.91 30.50
N PHE A 373 -11.47 -16.62 29.84
CA PHE A 373 -10.09 -16.77 30.33
C PHE A 373 -9.37 -15.42 30.46
N SER A 374 -9.54 -14.52 29.49
CA SER A 374 -8.97 -13.18 29.55
C SER A 374 -9.45 -12.39 30.78
N ARG A 375 -10.74 -12.47 31.11
CA ARG A 375 -11.29 -11.87 32.34
C ARG A 375 -10.67 -12.51 33.59
N LEU A 376 -10.59 -13.84 33.62
CA LEU A 376 -9.99 -14.57 34.75
C LEU A 376 -8.54 -14.14 35.00
N TYR A 377 -7.71 -14.09 33.96
CA TYR A 377 -6.32 -13.67 34.07
C TYR A 377 -6.17 -12.20 34.45
N LYS A 378 -7.06 -11.32 33.97
CA LYS A 378 -7.10 -9.91 34.39
C LYS A 378 -7.41 -9.78 35.88
N THR A 379 -8.40 -10.52 36.38
CA THR A 379 -8.75 -10.56 37.80
C THR A 379 -7.56 -11.05 38.63
N GLN A 380 -6.98 -12.20 38.26
CA GLN A 380 -5.81 -12.75 38.95
C GLN A 380 -4.62 -11.77 38.97
N SER A 381 -4.36 -11.08 37.86
CA SER A 381 -3.33 -10.04 37.79
C SER A 381 -3.63 -8.84 38.69
N SER A 382 -4.91 -8.50 38.86
CA SER A 382 -5.34 -7.41 39.75
C SER A 382 -5.16 -7.80 41.22
N GLU A 383 -5.60 -9.00 41.59
CA GLU A 383 -5.46 -9.54 42.95
C GLU A 383 -3.99 -9.63 43.36
N LEU A 384 -3.12 -10.18 42.50
CA LEU A 384 -1.68 -10.24 42.77
C LEU A 384 -1.04 -8.84 42.89
N ARG A 385 -1.54 -7.85 42.13
CA ARG A 385 -1.08 -6.46 42.26
C ARG A 385 -1.50 -5.85 43.59
N GLU A 386 -2.72 -6.11 44.04
CA GLU A 386 -3.24 -5.64 45.32
C GLU A 386 -2.49 -6.28 46.49
N GLU A 387 -2.30 -7.61 46.46
CA GLU A 387 -1.51 -8.33 47.46
C GLU A 387 -0.07 -7.82 47.54
N ASN A 388 0.55 -7.52 46.39
CA ASN A 388 1.89 -6.93 46.36
C ASN A 388 1.91 -5.49 46.92
N ALA A 389 0.88 -4.69 46.62
CA ALA A 389 0.76 -3.33 47.16
C ALA A 389 0.55 -3.34 48.69
N GLU A 390 -0.18 -4.31 49.23
CA GLU A 390 -0.31 -4.53 50.68
C GLU A 390 1.01 -4.96 51.31
N LYS A 391 1.74 -5.91 50.71
CA LYS A 391 3.07 -6.31 51.18
C LYS A 391 4.05 -5.13 51.20
N ILE A 392 4.02 -4.27 50.19
CA ILE A 392 4.85 -3.06 50.14
C ILE A 392 4.49 -2.11 51.29
N ARG A 393 3.19 -1.87 51.53
CA ARG A 393 2.74 -1.04 52.66
C ARG A 393 3.20 -1.61 54.00
N ALA A 394 3.02 -2.90 54.23
CA ALA A 394 3.48 -3.57 55.45
C ALA A 394 5.00 -3.48 55.62
N MET A 395 5.78 -3.61 54.54
CA MET A 395 7.25 -3.42 54.61
C MET A 395 7.63 -1.98 54.97
N GLN A 396 6.91 -0.98 54.46
CA GLN A 396 7.15 0.42 54.79
C GLN A 396 6.89 0.71 56.27
N GLU A 397 5.77 0.24 56.80
CA GLU A 397 5.43 0.36 58.23
C GLU A 397 6.53 -0.26 59.12
N MET A 398 6.96 -1.49 58.79
CA MET A 398 8.06 -2.16 59.51
C MET A 398 9.39 -1.41 59.39
N GLU A 399 9.66 -0.76 58.26
CA GLU A 399 10.87 0.04 58.09
C GLU A 399 10.82 1.34 58.90
N GLU A 400 9.67 2.00 58.98
CA GLU A 400 9.43 3.16 59.84
C GLU A 400 9.59 2.81 61.32
N GLU A 401 9.01 1.70 61.77
CA GLU A 401 9.19 1.17 63.14
C GLU A 401 10.67 0.89 63.44
N ARG A 402 11.37 0.23 62.50
CA ARG A 402 12.81 -0.04 62.63
C ARG A 402 13.62 1.25 62.74
N LEU A 403 13.30 2.27 61.96
CA LEU A 403 13.95 3.58 62.03
C LEU A 403 13.67 4.29 63.36
N SER A 404 12.43 4.23 63.84
CA SER A 404 12.02 4.76 65.14
C SER A 404 12.78 4.08 66.29
N LEU A 405 12.83 2.75 66.30
CA LEU A 405 13.58 1.97 67.30
C LEU A 405 15.08 2.26 67.22
N LYS A 406 15.65 2.36 66.02
CA LYS A 406 17.05 2.76 65.84
C LYS A 406 17.32 4.13 66.44
N HIS A 407 16.42 5.10 66.24
CA HIS A 407 16.55 6.42 66.83
C HIS A 407 16.47 6.37 68.37
N GLN A 408 15.53 5.61 68.93
CA GLN A 408 15.43 5.42 70.39
C GLN A 408 16.71 4.82 70.98
N VAL A 409 17.29 3.81 70.32
CA VAL A 409 18.56 3.21 70.73
C VAL A 409 19.70 4.23 70.65
N GLN A 410 19.78 5.03 69.59
CA GLN A 410 20.80 6.08 69.48
C GLN A 410 20.70 7.11 70.61
N VAL A 411 19.47 7.53 70.96
CA VAL A 411 19.23 8.44 72.09
C VAL A 411 19.64 7.79 73.41
N ALA A 412 19.31 6.51 73.62
CA ALA A 412 19.70 5.78 74.82
C ALA A 412 21.23 5.64 74.95
N VAL A 413 21.93 5.35 73.84
CA VAL A 413 23.41 5.30 73.79
C VAL A 413 23.99 6.66 74.12
N ALA A 414 23.53 7.74 73.48
CA ALA A 414 24.03 9.10 73.77
C ALA A 414 23.83 9.50 75.24
N ARG A 415 22.71 9.07 75.85
CA ARG A 415 22.45 9.28 77.27
C ARG A 415 23.40 8.48 78.15
N ALA A 416 23.65 7.20 77.83
CA ALA A 416 24.59 6.36 78.56
C ALA A 416 26.02 6.90 78.46
N ASP A 417 26.45 7.37 77.30
CA ASP A 417 27.76 7.99 77.09
C ASP A 417 27.91 9.29 77.90
N ALA A 418 26.87 10.13 77.93
CA ALA A 418 26.87 11.35 78.74
C ALA A 418 26.94 11.05 80.25
N GLU A 419 26.22 10.02 80.71
CA GLU A 419 26.27 9.57 82.10
C GLU A 419 27.63 8.98 82.46
N ALA A 420 28.22 8.16 81.58
CA ALA A 420 29.56 7.62 81.77
C ALA A 420 30.62 8.73 81.85
N LEU A 421 30.52 9.75 80.99
CA LEU A 421 31.39 10.93 81.05
C LEU A 421 31.20 11.70 82.36
N ALA A 422 29.96 11.95 82.77
CA ALA A 422 29.67 12.63 84.04
C ALA A 422 30.21 11.85 85.24
N ARG A 423 30.09 10.51 85.23
CA ARG A 423 30.66 9.62 86.24
C ARG A 423 32.18 9.72 86.26
N THR A 424 32.84 9.70 85.11
CA THR A 424 34.30 9.83 85.00
C THR A 424 34.79 11.18 85.56
N ILE A 425 34.13 12.29 85.21
CA ILE A 425 34.46 13.63 85.74
C ILE A 425 34.29 13.65 87.27
N ALA A 426 33.24 13.03 87.80
CA ALA A 426 33.01 12.95 89.24
C ALA A 426 34.09 12.10 89.94
N GLU A 427 34.46 10.95 89.37
CA GLU A 427 35.54 10.09 89.86
C GLU A 427 36.90 10.81 89.87
N GLU A 428 37.24 11.53 88.80
CA GLU A 428 38.46 12.37 88.75
C GLU A 428 38.45 13.47 89.83
N THR A 429 37.31 14.15 90.00
CA THR A 429 37.15 15.19 91.03
C THR A 429 37.36 14.62 92.44
N VAL A 430 36.80 13.45 92.73
CA VAL A 430 37.00 12.77 94.02
C VAL A 430 38.46 12.39 94.20
N ALA A 431 39.11 11.83 93.19
CA ALA A 431 40.53 11.46 93.26
C ALA A 431 41.44 12.69 93.53
N ASP A 432 41.14 13.84 92.94
CA ASP A 432 41.89 15.07 93.20
C ASP A 432 41.64 15.62 94.62
N LEU A 433 40.41 15.55 95.13
CA LEU A 433 40.10 15.88 96.53
C LEU A 433 40.81 14.94 97.52
N GLU A 434 40.93 13.65 97.19
CA GLU A 434 41.67 12.68 98.01
C GLU A 434 43.18 12.98 98.03
N LYS A 435 43.76 13.38 96.89
CA LYS A 435 45.15 13.87 96.84
C LYS A 435 45.33 15.11 97.69
N GLU A 436 44.44 16.11 97.55
CA GLU A 436 44.50 17.35 98.34
C GLU A 436 44.39 17.06 99.84
N LYS A 437 43.46 16.20 100.25
CA LYS A 437 43.33 15.72 101.63
C LYS A 437 44.64 15.10 102.13
N THR A 438 45.25 14.21 101.33
CA THR A 438 46.52 13.55 101.69
C THR A 438 47.64 14.58 101.87
N ILE A 439 47.74 15.58 100.98
CA ILE A 439 48.72 16.67 101.10
C ILE A 439 48.48 17.45 102.41
N LYS A 440 47.23 17.81 102.72
CA LYS A 440 46.89 18.54 103.95
C LYS A 440 47.20 17.73 105.21
N GLU A 441 46.97 16.42 105.20
CA GLU A 441 47.35 15.53 106.30
C GLU A 441 48.86 15.47 106.50
N LEU A 442 49.64 15.43 105.43
CA LEU A 442 51.11 15.49 105.49
C LEU A 442 51.61 16.83 106.02
N GLU A 443 51.08 17.95 105.52
CA GLU A 443 51.40 19.30 106.03
C GLU A 443 51.13 19.42 107.54
N LEU A 444 49.97 18.92 108.00
CA LEU A 444 49.60 18.95 109.42
C LEU A 444 50.53 18.08 110.26
N LYS A 445 50.93 16.91 109.75
CA LYS A 445 51.91 16.02 110.40
C LYS A 445 53.29 16.69 110.51
N ASP A 446 53.73 17.41 109.49
CA ASP A 446 54.97 18.18 109.51
C ASP A 446 54.90 19.32 110.54
N PHE A 447 53.79 20.06 110.60
CA PHE A 447 53.58 21.09 111.64
C PHE A 447 53.60 20.51 113.05
N MET A 448 52.91 19.39 113.28
CA MET A 448 52.95 18.69 114.57
C MET A 448 54.37 18.26 114.95
N THR A 449 55.14 17.76 113.98
CA THR A 449 56.53 17.34 114.21
C THR A 449 57.43 18.54 114.55
N LYS A 450 57.28 19.66 113.83
CA LYS A 450 57.98 20.92 114.14
C LYS A 450 57.65 21.42 115.55
N HIS A 451 56.38 21.50 115.92
CA HIS A 451 55.98 21.92 117.27
C HIS A 451 56.50 20.99 118.35
N ARG A 452 56.50 19.67 118.12
CA ARG A 452 57.09 18.71 119.05
C ARG A 452 58.59 18.95 119.25
N ASN A 453 59.32 19.24 118.18
CA ASN A 453 60.75 19.57 118.24
C ASN A 453 61.00 20.92 118.93
N GLU A 454 60.16 21.92 118.69
CA GLU A 454 60.23 23.22 119.38
C GLU A 454 59.98 23.07 120.88
N ILE A 455 58.99 22.27 121.29
CA ILE A 455 58.73 21.97 122.71
C ILE A 455 59.95 21.31 123.34
N ALA A 456 60.52 20.27 122.70
CA ALA A 456 61.73 19.60 123.20
C ALA A 456 62.92 20.57 123.32
N ALA A 457 63.11 21.48 122.36
CA ALA A 457 64.14 22.51 122.42
C ALA A 457 63.91 23.49 123.57
N LYS A 458 62.66 23.89 123.82
CA LYS A 458 62.28 24.75 124.95
C LYS A 458 62.48 24.05 126.29
N GLU A 459 62.14 22.76 126.42
CA GLU A 459 62.40 21.96 127.61
C GLU A 459 63.89 21.86 127.92
N THR A 460 64.71 21.63 126.89
CA THR A 460 66.17 21.58 127.02
C THR A 460 66.72 22.93 127.50
N ALA A 461 66.26 24.04 126.92
CA ALA A 461 66.65 25.38 127.36
C ALA A 461 66.21 25.67 128.81
N MET A 462 65.03 25.18 129.21
CA MET A 462 64.51 25.33 130.57
C MET A 462 65.35 24.54 131.59
N ASN A 463 65.82 23.34 131.24
CA ASN A 463 66.72 22.56 132.08
C ASN A 463 68.08 23.25 132.24
N ASN A 464 68.64 23.80 131.15
CA ASN A 464 69.88 24.57 131.22
C ASN A 464 69.75 25.80 132.13
N LEU A 465 68.59 26.48 132.10
CA LEU A 465 68.31 27.60 132.99
C LEU A 465 68.21 27.17 134.46
N LYS A 466 67.60 26.01 134.75
CA LYS A 466 67.53 25.45 136.11
C LYS A 466 68.91 25.07 136.66
N GLU A 467 69.79 24.52 135.83
CA GLU A 467 71.18 24.23 136.23
C GLU A 467 71.96 25.52 136.53
N ALA A 468 71.80 26.54 135.68
CA ALA A 468 72.40 27.85 135.92
C ALA A 468 71.87 28.51 137.22
N GLU A 469 70.58 28.37 137.51
CA GLU A 469 69.96 28.85 138.75
C GLU A 469 70.55 28.14 139.98
N ALA A 470 70.70 26.82 139.94
CA ALA A 470 71.31 26.03 141.03
C ALA A 470 72.77 26.45 141.31
N ASP A 471 73.55 26.72 140.25
CA ASP A 471 74.93 27.19 140.36
C ASP A 471 75.04 28.60 140.97
N ILE A 472 74.12 29.51 140.62
CA ILE A 472 74.05 30.85 141.22
C ILE A 472 73.69 30.75 142.69
N MET A 473 72.75 29.87 143.04
CA MET A 473 72.32 29.67 144.43
C MET A 473 73.46 29.12 145.31
N LYS A 474 74.30 28.25 144.75
CA LYS A 474 75.53 27.76 145.42
C LYS A 474 76.54 28.88 145.64
N LYS A 475 76.76 29.74 144.63
CA LYS A 475 77.65 30.92 144.73
C LYS A 475 77.14 31.95 145.73
N LEU A 476 75.82 32.13 145.84
CA LEU A 476 75.19 33.06 146.79
C LEU A 476 75.40 32.62 148.24
N ASN A 477 75.22 31.32 148.54
CA ASN A 477 75.46 30.78 149.88
C ASN A 477 76.93 30.91 150.30
N GLN A 478 77.86 30.76 149.35
CA GLN A 478 79.29 30.96 149.60
C GLN A 478 79.61 32.43 149.91
N LYS A 479 78.94 33.38 149.23
CA LYS A 479 79.07 34.82 149.50
C LYS A 479 78.50 35.26 150.84
N ILE A 480 77.46 34.59 151.36
CA ILE A 480 76.89 34.90 152.68
C ILE A 480 77.89 34.56 153.80
N ALA A 481 78.59 33.42 153.70
CA ALA A 481 79.61 33.03 154.66
C ALA A 481 80.83 33.98 154.66
N GLU A 482 81.25 34.45 153.48
CA GLU A 482 82.30 35.47 153.35
C GLU A 482 81.87 36.84 153.95
N HIS A 483 80.57 37.11 154.02
CA HIS A 483 80.02 38.40 154.49
C HIS A 483 79.96 38.53 156.02
N GLU A 484 79.85 37.42 156.76
CA GLU A 484 79.90 37.42 158.23
C GLU A 484 81.34 37.63 158.76
N ASP A 485 82.35 37.03 158.11
CA ASP A 485 83.76 37.23 158.47
C ASP A 485 84.26 38.66 158.14
N LEU A 486 83.76 39.27 157.06
CA LEU A 486 84.08 40.65 156.67
C LEU A 486 83.41 41.72 157.56
N LEU A 487 82.32 41.39 158.26
CA LEU A 487 81.62 42.28 159.19
C LEU A 487 82.39 42.46 160.52
N GLN A 488 83.17 41.46 160.94
CA GLN A 488 84.04 41.53 162.12
C GLN A 488 85.33 42.32 161.84
N GLN A 489 85.75 42.41 160.57
CA GLN A 489 86.96 43.11 160.11
C GLN A 489 86.70 44.60 159.78
N ASN A 490 85.48 44.97 159.38
CA ASN A 490 85.06 46.34 159.03
C ASN A 490 84.91 47.32 160.21
N LYS A 491 85.06 46.88 161.47
CA LYS A 491 85.10 47.78 162.65
C LYS A 491 86.49 48.40 162.89
N LYS A 492 87.53 47.98 162.16
CA LYS A 492 88.94 48.40 162.38
C LYS A 492 89.59 49.19 161.24
N LEU A 493 88.90 49.45 160.14
CA LEU A 493 89.43 50.21 158.99
C LEU A 493 88.31 51.12 158.45
N GLN A 494 87.85 52.09 159.22
CA GLN A 494 88.31 53.48 159.07
C GLN A 494 88.31 53.96 157.61
N GLU A 495 87.38 54.87 157.35
CA GLU A 495 87.72 56.23 156.91
C GLU A 495 88.38 56.46 155.55
N GLU A 496 88.58 55.46 154.70
CA GLU A 496 89.15 55.69 153.38
C GLU A 496 88.19 55.40 152.21
N CYS A 497 87.70 56.50 151.64
CA CYS A 497 87.52 56.73 150.20
C CYS A 497 86.09 56.70 149.61
N ALA A 498 85.84 57.71 148.77
CA ALA A 498 84.56 58.22 148.30
C ALA A 498 84.36 58.06 146.77
N GLN A 499 83.08 58.12 146.37
CA GLN A 499 82.52 58.63 145.09
C GLN A 499 82.56 57.82 143.76
N ASN A 500 81.33 57.42 143.36
CA ASN A 500 80.54 57.82 142.18
C ASN A 500 81.00 57.56 140.70
N LYS A 501 80.16 56.76 140.01
CA LYS A 501 79.27 57.11 138.85
C LYS A 501 79.78 57.27 137.39
N THR A 502 79.12 56.48 136.50
CA THR A 502 78.51 56.80 135.16
C THR A 502 79.44 57.26 134.00
N GLU A 503 79.12 57.20 132.69
CA GLU A 503 77.87 57.27 131.90
C GLU A 503 78.11 57.01 130.38
N ARG A 504 76.99 56.80 129.63
CA ARG A 504 76.59 57.43 128.33
C ARG A 504 76.67 56.74 126.95
N ALA A 505 75.84 57.31 126.06
CA ALA A 505 75.22 56.84 124.84
C ALA A 505 75.40 57.83 123.65
N GLU A 506 74.82 57.44 122.49
CA GLU A 506 74.21 58.22 121.37
C GLU A 506 74.88 58.07 119.98
N LEU A 507 74.08 57.90 118.90
CA LEU A 507 73.53 58.98 118.06
C LEU A 507 72.98 58.46 116.71
N GLU A 508 71.83 59.01 116.31
CA GLU A 508 71.19 58.92 114.99
C GLU A 508 71.26 60.29 114.29
N LYS A 509 71.52 60.35 112.96
CA LYS A 509 71.15 61.48 112.09
C LYS A 509 71.44 61.19 110.61
N LEU A 510 70.39 61.08 109.78
CA LEU A 510 70.05 62.03 108.68
C LEU A 510 69.20 61.39 107.58
N LYS A 511 68.05 62.02 107.35
CA LYS A 511 67.13 61.91 106.21
C LYS A 511 67.36 63.09 105.25
N GLU A 512 66.89 62.87 104.02
CA GLU A 512 66.52 63.84 102.97
C GLU A 512 67.62 64.35 102.01
N LYS A 513 67.62 63.74 100.82
CA LYS A 513 67.40 64.42 99.53
C LYS A 513 67.10 63.38 98.45
N LEU A 514 65.82 63.24 98.06
CA LEU A 514 65.35 63.23 96.65
C LEU A 514 63.82 63.00 96.55
N LYS A 515 63.03 63.94 97.08
CA LYS A 515 61.82 64.47 96.41
C LYS A 515 62.35 65.66 95.61
N THR A 516 62.08 65.96 94.35
CA THR A 516 60.89 65.77 93.50
C THR A 516 61.24 66.40 92.14
N GLU A 517 60.99 65.73 91.03
CA GLU A 517 60.78 66.41 89.74
C GLU A 517 59.43 65.97 89.14
N ASN A 518 58.41 66.54 89.74
CA ASN A 518 57.09 66.64 89.16
C ASN A 518 57.13 67.47 87.87
N LEU A 519 56.19 67.13 86.97
CA LEU A 519 55.38 68.06 86.19
C LEU A 519 55.80 68.47 84.75
N LEU A 520 54.87 68.14 83.84
CA LEU A 520 54.39 68.87 82.65
C LEU A 520 55.07 68.65 81.30
N LYS A 521 54.34 67.89 80.46
CA LYS A 521 53.88 68.24 79.08
C LYS A 521 53.45 66.91 78.42
N GLN A 522 52.22 66.42 78.53
CA GLN A 522 50.95 66.94 77.98
C GLN A 522 51.10 67.76 76.68
N VAL A 523 50.41 67.25 75.65
CA VAL A 523 49.92 67.91 74.42
C VAL A 523 50.69 67.61 73.12
N ALA A 524 50.22 66.51 72.52
CA ALA A 524 49.69 66.43 71.15
C ALA A 524 50.74 66.27 70.03
N VAL A 525 50.60 65.29 69.14
CA VAL A 525 49.47 65.11 68.21
C VAL A 525 49.52 63.71 67.56
N ASN A 526 48.33 63.20 67.19
CA ASN A 526 47.95 62.08 66.30
C ASN A 526 47.54 60.76 67.02
N LYS A 527 46.29 60.31 66.98
CA LYS A 527 45.20 60.76 66.12
C LYS A 527 43.85 60.19 66.60
N LEU A 528 43.01 61.14 66.99
CA LEU A 528 41.58 61.26 66.70
C LEU A 528 40.63 60.18 67.25
N THR A 529 39.92 60.61 68.30
CA THR A 529 38.48 60.91 68.17
C THR A 529 37.64 59.78 67.57
N GLU A 530 36.94 59.07 68.46
CA GLU A 530 35.50 58.91 68.30
C GLU A 530 35.06 58.15 67.05
N ILE A 531 35.17 56.82 67.09
CA ILE A 531 34.17 55.98 66.42
C ILE A 531 33.48 55.12 67.49
N MET A 532 32.44 55.75 68.04
CA MET A 532 31.14 55.16 68.35
C MET A 532 31.06 53.97 69.33
N ASN A 533 30.65 54.32 70.56
CA ASN A 533 29.49 53.76 71.26
C ASN A 533 29.13 52.27 71.07
N ARG A 534 29.17 51.55 72.21
CA ARG A 534 28.12 50.66 72.75
C ARG A 534 27.42 49.69 71.77
N LYS A 535 27.63 48.38 71.97
CA LYS A 535 26.62 47.42 72.51
C LYS A 535 27.05 45.96 72.40
N ASP A 536 26.93 45.26 73.52
CA ASP A 536 26.27 43.95 73.72
C ASP A 536 26.68 42.69 72.91
N THR A 537 27.20 41.72 73.68
CA THR A 537 26.62 40.36 73.89
C THR A 537 27.14 39.15 73.07
N MET A 538 27.74 38.22 73.84
CA MET A 538 27.68 36.75 73.82
C MET A 538 28.33 35.86 72.72
N MET A 539 29.08 34.89 73.27
CA MET A 539 29.15 33.44 72.96
C MET A 539 30.21 32.88 71.99
N GLN A 540 31.16 32.18 72.62
CA GLN A 540 31.63 30.80 72.38
C GLN A 540 32.08 30.33 70.98
N GLY A 541 33.25 29.66 70.99
CA GLY A 541 33.36 28.36 70.31
C GLY A 541 34.48 28.21 69.28
N LYS A 542 35.62 27.67 69.73
CA LYS A 542 36.70 27.09 68.91
C LYS A 542 36.18 25.87 68.11
N GLN A 543 36.63 25.67 66.86
CA GLN A 543 37.44 24.49 66.46
C GLN A 543 37.58 24.29 64.93
N LYS A 544 38.84 24.00 64.56
CA LYS A 544 39.37 23.15 63.47
C LYS A 544 38.36 22.56 62.46
N VAL A 545 38.50 22.99 61.21
CA VAL A 545 37.94 22.32 60.02
C VAL A 545 38.72 21.03 59.75
N LYS A 546 38.02 19.90 59.81
CA LYS A 546 38.51 18.53 59.60
C LYS A 546 37.75 17.94 58.41
N ILE A 547 38.49 17.48 57.40
CA ILE A 547 38.23 16.35 56.48
C ILE A 547 36.74 16.10 56.13
N SER A 548 36.32 16.51 54.93
CA SER A 548 35.03 16.11 54.34
C SER A 548 35.11 14.71 53.74
N SER A 549 34.54 13.74 54.47
CA SER A 549 33.72 12.61 54.02
C SER A 549 33.92 12.07 52.58
N ALA A 550 34.52 10.88 52.51
CA ALA A 550 34.55 10.00 51.34
C ALA A 550 33.17 9.43 50.91
N ALA A 551 32.07 9.79 51.59
CA ALA A 551 30.71 9.33 51.27
C ALA A 551 30.02 10.19 50.21
N ASP A 552 30.30 11.49 50.16
CA ASP A 552 29.70 12.42 49.19
C ASP A 552 30.32 12.28 47.79
N LEU A 553 31.61 11.91 47.73
CA LEU A 553 32.29 11.59 46.47
C LEU A 553 31.73 10.30 45.84
N LYS A 554 31.43 9.27 46.66
CA LYS A 554 30.85 8.00 46.19
C LYS A 554 29.40 8.15 45.72
N LYS A 555 28.65 9.11 46.27
CA LYS A 555 27.28 9.42 45.83
C LYS A 555 27.31 10.15 44.48
N LYS A 556 28.21 11.12 44.31
CA LYS A 556 28.44 11.79 43.02
C LYS A 556 29.08 10.88 41.96
N GLU A 557 29.92 9.91 42.32
CA GLU A 557 30.42 8.89 41.39
C GLU A 557 29.35 7.91 40.94
N LYS A 558 28.43 7.49 41.83
CA LYS A 558 27.28 6.65 41.45
C LYS A 558 26.29 7.40 40.56
N GLU A 559 26.05 8.67 40.85
CA GLU A 559 25.20 9.54 40.04
C GLU A 559 25.85 9.88 38.68
N SER A 560 27.16 10.10 38.63
CA SER A 560 27.91 10.28 37.38
C SER A 560 27.92 9.00 36.54
N LYS A 561 28.06 7.82 37.14
CA LYS A 561 27.96 6.54 36.41
C LYS A 561 26.55 6.29 35.90
N ARG A 562 25.52 6.64 36.68
CA ARG A 562 24.11 6.56 36.25
C ARG A 562 23.82 7.50 35.09
N LEU A 563 24.20 8.77 35.19
CA LEU A 563 24.04 9.75 34.11
C LEU A 563 24.86 9.38 32.86
N GLN A 564 26.02 8.74 33.03
CA GLN A 564 26.81 8.24 31.91
C GLN A 564 26.20 6.99 31.27
N GLN A 565 25.54 6.12 32.04
CA GLN A 565 24.76 4.99 31.52
C GLN A 565 23.48 5.46 30.80
N GLU A 566 22.78 6.45 31.35
CA GLU A 566 21.62 7.09 30.71
C GLU A 566 22.01 7.81 29.41
N LEU A 567 23.15 8.50 29.38
CA LEU A 567 23.72 9.10 28.16
C LEU A 567 24.10 8.05 27.11
N THR A 568 24.62 6.90 27.53
CA THR A 568 24.98 5.80 26.62
C THR A 568 23.73 5.14 26.06
N GLN A 569 22.70 4.92 26.89
CA GLN A 569 21.39 4.43 26.45
C GLN A 569 20.71 5.40 25.47
N GLU A 570 20.77 6.72 25.71
CA GLU A 570 20.22 7.69 24.75
C GLU A 570 21.01 7.75 23.44
N ARG A 571 22.34 7.57 23.47
CA ARG A 571 23.15 7.42 22.25
C ARG A 571 22.78 6.15 21.47
N GLU A 572 22.54 5.03 22.15
CA GLU A 572 22.09 3.79 21.51
C GLU A 572 20.68 3.92 20.93
N LYS A 573 19.75 4.57 21.65
CA LYS A 573 18.41 4.87 21.12
C LYS A 573 18.46 5.79 19.90
N TYR A 574 19.29 6.83 19.93
CA TYR A 574 19.48 7.73 18.79
C TYR A 574 20.10 6.99 17.59
N THR A 575 21.08 6.11 17.83
CA THR A 575 21.69 5.27 16.78
C THR A 575 20.67 4.29 16.18
N GLN A 576 19.82 3.68 17.01
CA GLN A 576 18.71 2.83 16.54
C GLN A 576 17.67 3.62 15.74
N LEU A 577 17.39 4.86 16.12
CA LEU A 577 16.48 5.74 15.37
C LEU A 577 17.06 6.12 14.00
N LEU A 578 18.35 6.42 13.93
CA LEU A 578 19.05 6.66 12.65
C LEU A 578 19.04 5.42 11.75
N GLN A 579 19.24 4.23 12.32
CA GLN A 579 19.14 2.97 11.56
C GLN A 579 17.73 2.77 11.02
N LYS A 580 16.69 2.98 11.85
CA LYS A 580 15.29 2.91 11.39
C LYS A 580 14.97 3.93 10.30
N TYR A 581 15.51 5.14 10.40
CA TYR A 581 15.35 6.17 9.37
C TYR A 581 16.01 5.73 8.05
N HIS A 582 17.21 5.14 8.12
CA HIS A 582 17.91 4.60 6.96
C HIS A 582 17.13 3.43 6.32
N ASP A 583 16.60 2.52 7.14
CA ASP A 583 15.78 1.40 6.66
C ASP A 583 14.49 1.89 5.99
N LEU A 584 13.82 2.90 6.56
CA LEU A 584 12.64 3.54 5.96
C LEU A 584 12.98 4.27 4.65
N GLN A 585 14.14 4.92 4.57
CA GLN A 585 14.62 5.58 3.36
C GLN A 585 14.93 4.57 2.25
N ASN A 586 15.54 3.43 2.60
CA ASN A 586 15.78 2.32 1.67
C ASN A 586 14.46 1.75 1.15
N MET A 587 13.49 1.47 2.03
CA MET A 587 12.16 1.03 1.61
C MET A 587 11.46 2.04 0.69
N LEU A 588 11.56 3.35 0.99
CA LEU A 588 10.98 4.39 0.12
C LEU A 588 11.64 4.40 -1.26
N THR A 589 12.95 4.17 -1.35
CA THR A 589 13.64 4.08 -2.65
C THR A 589 13.24 2.83 -3.42
N GLU A 590 13.12 1.68 -2.76
CA GLU A 590 12.66 0.43 -3.37
C GLU A 590 11.22 0.56 -3.89
N GLU A 591 10.33 1.14 -3.09
CA GLU A 591 8.95 1.45 -3.50
C GLU A 591 8.91 2.45 -4.67
N CYS A 592 9.77 3.46 -4.68
CA CYS A 592 9.88 4.39 -5.81
C CYS A 592 10.32 3.67 -7.09
N HIS A 593 11.31 2.77 -7.00
CA HIS A 593 11.78 1.95 -8.11
C HIS A 593 10.70 0.99 -8.61
N ALA A 594 9.99 0.32 -7.70
CA ALA A 594 8.88 -0.58 -8.02
C ALA A 594 7.75 0.18 -8.72
N ARG A 595 7.39 1.37 -8.22
CA ARG A 595 6.39 2.24 -8.83
C ARG A 595 6.79 2.69 -10.24
N THR A 596 8.04 3.09 -10.46
CA THR A 596 8.52 3.45 -11.81
C THR A 596 8.48 2.26 -12.75
N LYS A 597 8.85 1.06 -12.30
CA LYS A 597 8.77 -0.16 -13.09
C LYS A 597 7.34 -0.50 -13.50
N LEU A 598 6.41 -0.49 -12.55
CA LEU A 598 4.98 -0.73 -12.80
C LEU A 598 4.40 0.32 -13.76
N GLN A 599 4.79 1.59 -13.61
CA GLN A 599 4.36 2.65 -14.54
C GLN A 599 4.84 2.39 -15.97
N MET A 600 6.09 1.93 -16.15
CA MET A 600 6.62 1.59 -17.48
C MET A 600 5.90 0.38 -18.09
N GLU A 601 5.51 -0.60 -17.28
CA GLU A 601 4.72 -1.76 -17.71
C GLU A 601 3.30 -1.35 -18.16
N ILE A 602 2.64 -0.49 -17.38
CA ILE A 602 1.33 0.09 -17.73
C ILE A 602 1.42 0.83 -19.08
N ASP A 603 2.45 1.66 -19.28
CA ASP A 603 2.65 2.41 -20.52
C ASP A 603 2.87 1.49 -21.73
N CYS A 604 3.56 0.36 -21.54
CA CYS A 604 3.74 -0.64 -22.60
C CYS A 604 2.42 -1.38 -22.90
N LYS A 605 1.66 -1.78 -21.87
CA LYS A 605 0.35 -2.42 -22.02
C LYS A 605 -0.67 -1.49 -22.68
N ALA A 606 -0.64 -0.20 -22.37
CA ALA A 606 -1.47 0.80 -23.05
C ALA A 606 -1.17 0.89 -24.56
N THR A 607 0.10 0.77 -24.95
CA THR A 607 0.51 0.74 -26.36
C THR A 607 0.09 -0.56 -27.06
N GLU A 608 0.17 -1.70 -26.36
CA GLU A 608 -0.33 -3.00 -26.87
C GLU A 608 -1.85 -2.97 -27.10
N ILE A 609 -2.61 -2.37 -26.18
CA ILE A 609 -4.06 -2.15 -26.34
C ILE A 609 -4.36 -1.28 -27.56
N GLU A 610 -3.62 -0.17 -27.77
CA GLU A 610 -3.78 0.68 -28.95
C GLU A 610 -3.51 -0.09 -30.25
N GLN A 611 -2.47 -0.93 -30.27
CA GLN A 611 -2.15 -1.76 -31.44
C GLN A 611 -3.24 -2.81 -31.72
N LEU A 612 -3.79 -3.45 -30.69
CA LEU A 612 -4.90 -4.40 -30.82
C LEU A 612 -6.19 -3.71 -31.27
N GLN A 613 -6.48 -2.51 -30.76
CA GLN A 613 -7.62 -1.69 -31.19
C GLN A 613 -7.48 -1.25 -32.67
N SER A 614 -6.27 -0.87 -33.12
CA SER A 614 -6.02 -0.55 -34.53
C SER A 614 -6.27 -1.77 -35.42
N LYS A 615 -5.74 -2.94 -35.05
CA LYS A 615 -5.98 -4.20 -35.79
C LYS A 615 -7.46 -4.58 -35.82
N LEU A 616 -8.17 -4.40 -34.71
CA LEU A 616 -9.62 -4.67 -34.65
C LEU A 616 -10.40 -3.74 -35.60
N ASN A 617 -10.05 -2.45 -35.64
CA ASN A 617 -10.65 -1.48 -36.56
C ASN A 617 -10.35 -1.82 -38.03
N GLU A 618 -9.10 -2.22 -38.35
CA GLU A 618 -8.72 -2.69 -39.68
C GLU A 618 -9.52 -3.93 -40.10
N THR A 619 -9.78 -4.86 -39.17
CA THR A 619 -10.52 -6.09 -39.45
C THR A 619 -12.03 -5.84 -39.61
N ALA A 620 -12.60 -4.86 -38.90
CA ALA A 620 -14.00 -4.46 -39.00
C ALA A 620 -14.31 -3.69 -40.31
N SER A 621 -13.34 -2.94 -40.84
CA SER A 621 -13.48 -2.15 -42.09
C SER A 621 -13.33 -2.95 -43.39
N LEU A 622 -13.03 -4.25 -43.34
CA LEU A 622 -12.98 -5.14 -44.52
C LEU A 622 -14.36 -5.43 -45.15
N SER A 623 -15.43 -4.82 -44.63
CA SER A 623 -16.81 -4.97 -45.13
C SER A 623 -17.30 -3.79 -46.00
N SER A 624 -16.48 -2.76 -46.25
CA SER A 624 -16.81 -1.65 -47.16
C SER A 624 -15.64 -1.29 -48.07
N VAL A 625 -15.78 -1.59 -49.36
CA VAL A 625 -14.91 -1.12 -50.45
C VAL A 625 -15.24 0.35 -50.71
N ASP A 626 -14.71 1.27 -49.89
CA ASP A 626 -14.52 2.70 -50.22
C ASP A 626 -13.93 3.49 -49.03
N ASN A 627 -12.67 3.23 -48.67
CA ASN A 627 -11.90 4.18 -47.85
C ASN A 627 -10.46 4.23 -48.33
N ASP A 628 -9.99 5.45 -48.58
CA ASP A 628 -8.63 5.77 -49.04
C ASP A 628 -7.58 5.13 -48.10
N PRO A 629 -6.67 4.29 -48.62
CA PRO A 629 -5.77 3.48 -47.81
C PRO A 629 -4.61 4.25 -47.15
N GLU A 630 -4.48 5.57 -47.36
CA GLU A 630 -3.31 6.33 -46.90
C GLU A 630 -3.36 6.84 -45.44
N ASP A 631 -4.54 6.99 -44.82
CA ASP A 631 -4.62 7.68 -43.50
C ASP A 631 -4.72 6.74 -42.29
N ASN A 632 -4.97 5.43 -42.49
CA ASN A 632 -5.25 4.49 -41.39
C ASN A 632 -4.09 3.54 -41.03
N GLN A 633 -3.03 3.46 -41.86
CA GLN A 633 -1.87 2.58 -41.61
C GLN A 633 -0.81 3.16 -40.64
N ASP A 634 -0.99 4.39 -40.16
CA ASP A 634 0.06 5.15 -39.44
C ASP A 634 -0.15 5.24 -37.91
N SER A 635 -1.07 4.48 -37.33
CA SER A 635 -1.40 4.57 -35.89
C SER A 635 -0.26 4.07 -34.99
N VAL A 636 0.39 2.95 -35.30
CA VAL A 636 1.54 2.46 -34.53
C VAL A 636 2.59 1.94 -35.50
N PHE A 637 3.81 2.48 -35.45
CA PHE A 637 4.92 2.01 -36.29
C PHE A 637 6.14 1.65 -35.44
N GLU A 638 6.92 0.69 -35.93
CA GLU A 638 8.02 0.09 -35.18
C GLU A 638 9.18 -0.33 -36.07
N GLY A 639 10.34 -0.55 -35.46
CA GLY A 639 11.50 -1.11 -36.13
C GLY A 639 12.79 -0.94 -35.35
N TRP A 640 13.89 -1.38 -35.96
CA TRP A 640 15.21 -1.34 -35.34
C TRP A 640 15.88 0.02 -35.52
N LEU A 641 16.31 0.62 -34.41
CA LEU A 641 17.16 1.82 -34.38
C LEU A 641 18.37 1.57 -33.51
N SER A 642 19.46 2.26 -33.77
CA SER A 642 20.66 2.16 -32.93
C SER A 642 20.89 3.45 -32.15
N VAL A 643 21.09 3.32 -30.85
CA VAL A 643 21.26 4.41 -29.90
C VAL A 643 22.73 4.45 -29.45
N PRO A 644 23.37 5.62 -29.29
CA PRO A 644 24.78 5.71 -28.89
C PRO A 644 25.06 4.98 -27.57
N ASN A 645 26.08 4.12 -27.56
CA ASN A 645 26.54 3.42 -26.36
C ASN A 645 27.44 4.35 -25.53
N LYS A 646 27.08 4.61 -24.27
CA LYS A 646 27.78 5.54 -23.37
C LYS A 646 29.03 4.96 -22.69
N ASN A 647 29.46 3.75 -23.07
CA ASN A 647 30.60 3.11 -22.44
C ASN A 647 31.94 3.67 -22.96
N ILE A 648 32.64 4.44 -22.12
CA ILE A 648 33.86 5.22 -22.46
C ILE A 648 34.96 4.36 -23.12
N ARG A 649 35.00 3.04 -22.85
CA ARG A 649 36.01 2.11 -23.38
C ARG A 649 35.69 1.51 -24.75
N ARG A 650 34.46 1.59 -25.25
CA ARG A 650 34.03 1.11 -26.57
C ARG A 650 32.93 2.04 -27.12
N GLN A 651 33.32 3.10 -27.83
CA GLN A 651 32.39 3.92 -28.59
C GLN A 651 31.72 3.06 -29.66
N GLY A 652 30.38 3.07 -29.70
CA GLY A 652 29.64 2.25 -30.66
C GLY A 652 28.13 2.48 -30.58
N TRP A 653 27.40 1.92 -31.52
CA TRP A 653 25.94 1.99 -31.58
C TRP A 653 25.33 0.74 -30.93
N LYS A 654 24.35 0.92 -30.04
CA LYS A 654 23.58 -0.18 -29.44
C LYS A 654 22.24 -0.30 -30.17
N LYS A 655 22.01 -1.45 -30.80
CA LYS A 655 20.75 -1.74 -31.49
C LYS A 655 19.63 -1.93 -30.46
N GLN A 656 18.49 -1.28 -30.67
CA GLN A 656 17.28 -1.35 -29.84
C GLN A 656 16.05 -1.42 -30.75
N PHE A 657 15.02 -2.14 -30.28
CA PHE A 657 13.75 -2.22 -30.99
C PHE A 657 12.84 -1.09 -30.52
N VAL A 658 12.36 -0.24 -31.44
CA VAL A 658 11.62 0.97 -31.10
C VAL A 658 10.19 0.87 -31.58
N VAL A 659 9.24 1.19 -30.71
CA VAL A 659 7.80 1.22 -30.98
C VAL A 659 7.29 2.63 -30.72
N VAL A 660 6.58 3.20 -31.68
CA VAL A 660 5.99 4.55 -31.59
C VAL A 660 4.47 4.41 -31.59
N SER A 661 3.85 4.80 -30.48
CA SER A 661 2.39 4.83 -30.29
C SER A 661 1.82 6.24 -30.44
N SER A 662 0.55 6.45 -30.11
CA SER A 662 -0.05 7.79 -30.10
C SER A 662 0.49 8.73 -29.06
N ARG A 663 1.01 8.19 -27.97
CA ARG A 663 1.41 8.99 -26.82
C ARG A 663 2.86 8.78 -26.41
N LYS A 664 3.50 7.68 -26.82
CA LYS A 664 4.83 7.30 -26.31
C LYS A 664 5.74 6.79 -27.43
N ILE A 665 7.04 6.93 -27.21
CA ILE A 665 8.11 6.24 -27.96
C ILE A 665 8.80 5.29 -26.98
N ILE A 666 8.74 4.00 -27.24
CA ILE A 666 9.26 2.95 -26.35
C ILE A 666 10.44 2.25 -27.00
N PHE A 667 11.53 2.09 -26.25
CA PHE A 667 12.75 1.43 -26.68
C PHE A 667 12.93 0.13 -25.89
N TYR A 668 13.10 -0.99 -26.59
CA TYR A 668 13.38 -2.30 -26.02
C TYR A 668 14.81 -2.74 -26.36
N ASN A 669 15.44 -3.51 -25.46
CA ASN A 669 16.77 -4.06 -25.74
C ASN A 669 16.72 -5.22 -26.75
N SER A 670 15.62 -5.98 -26.76
CA SER A 670 15.36 -7.05 -27.71
C SER A 670 13.89 -7.09 -28.13
N GLU A 671 13.60 -7.80 -29.23
CA GLU A 671 12.23 -8.04 -29.70
C GLU A 671 11.46 -8.99 -28.75
N ILE A 672 12.17 -9.83 -28.01
CA ILE A 672 11.61 -10.72 -26.97
C ILE A 672 11.10 -9.90 -25.77
N ASP A 673 11.82 -8.84 -25.39
CA ASP A 673 11.41 -7.94 -24.30
C ASP A 673 10.11 -7.21 -24.64
N LYS A 674 9.91 -6.88 -25.93
CA LYS A 674 8.65 -6.34 -26.45
C LYS A 674 7.52 -7.37 -26.32
N GLN A 675 7.72 -8.60 -26.83
CA GLN A 675 6.66 -9.63 -26.87
C GLN A 675 6.11 -9.97 -25.48
N ASN A 676 6.97 -9.98 -24.47
CA ASN A 676 6.54 -10.28 -23.11
C ASN A 676 6.10 -9.02 -22.33
N THR A 677 6.34 -7.82 -22.87
CA THR A 677 6.10 -6.54 -22.18
C THR A 677 6.86 -6.39 -20.85
N ILE A 678 7.92 -7.19 -20.66
CA ILE A 678 8.60 -7.33 -19.36
C ILE A 678 9.65 -6.22 -19.15
N ASP A 679 10.24 -5.67 -20.22
CA ASP A 679 11.47 -4.87 -20.06
C ASP A 679 11.71 -3.74 -21.09
N PRO A 680 10.95 -2.63 -21.04
CA PRO A 680 11.29 -1.40 -21.77
C PRO A 680 12.57 -0.75 -21.18
N ALA A 681 13.54 -0.46 -22.05
CA ALA A 681 14.80 0.19 -21.68
C ALA A 681 14.66 1.72 -21.50
N LEU A 682 13.78 2.34 -22.28
CA LEU A 682 13.47 3.77 -22.24
C LEU A 682 12.07 4.01 -22.78
N ILE A 683 11.32 4.91 -22.14
CA ILE A 683 10.05 5.44 -22.64
C ILE A 683 10.16 6.95 -22.70
N LEU A 684 9.80 7.54 -23.85
CA LEU A 684 9.65 8.97 -24.03
C LEU A 684 8.18 9.31 -24.20
N ASP A 685 7.70 10.29 -23.44
CA ASP A 685 6.38 10.87 -23.65
C ASP A 685 6.39 11.75 -24.89
N LEU A 686 5.55 11.41 -25.87
CA LEU A 686 5.47 12.13 -27.13
C LEU A 686 5.03 13.58 -26.90
N SER A 687 4.15 13.86 -25.92
CA SER A 687 3.74 15.21 -25.54
C SER A 687 4.89 16.07 -25.00
N LYS A 688 6.03 15.45 -24.70
CA LYS A 688 7.27 16.09 -24.24
C LYS A 688 8.37 16.08 -25.30
N VAL A 689 8.09 15.57 -26.50
CA VAL A 689 9.02 15.65 -27.65
C VAL A 689 8.77 16.94 -28.41
N PHE A 690 9.83 17.72 -28.61
CA PHE A 690 9.79 19.03 -29.27
C PHE A 690 9.86 18.90 -30.79
N HIS A 691 10.83 18.14 -31.31
CA HIS A 691 10.99 17.91 -32.74
C HIS A 691 11.90 16.73 -33.06
N VAL A 692 11.85 16.29 -34.32
CA VAL A 692 12.77 15.34 -34.94
C VAL A 692 13.36 15.98 -36.19
N ARG A 693 14.66 15.77 -36.45
CA ARG A 693 15.31 16.23 -37.69
C ARG A 693 16.48 15.34 -38.09
N SER A 694 16.82 15.35 -39.39
CA SER A 694 18.09 14.80 -39.85
C SER A 694 19.28 15.58 -39.27
N VAL A 695 20.40 14.88 -39.05
CA VAL A 695 21.62 15.53 -38.58
C VAL A 695 22.52 15.94 -39.74
N THR A 696 23.33 16.95 -39.51
CA THR A 696 24.39 17.41 -40.41
C THR A 696 25.77 17.08 -39.82
N GLN A 697 26.83 17.27 -40.60
CA GLN A 697 28.21 17.08 -40.12
C GLN A 697 28.53 17.90 -38.85
N GLY A 698 27.87 19.05 -38.65
CA GLY A 698 28.05 19.89 -37.47
C GLY A 698 27.42 19.32 -36.18
N ASP A 699 26.43 18.44 -36.31
CA ASP A 699 25.71 17.84 -35.18
C ASP A 699 26.43 16.58 -34.64
N VAL A 700 27.28 15.95 -35.46
CA VAL A 700 27.98 14.69 -35.14
C VAL A 700 29.48 14.77 -35.44
N ILE A 701 30.27 15.09 -34.42
CA ILE A 701 31.73 15.29 -34.55
C ILE A 701 32.56 14.00 -34.66
N ARG A 702 31.99 12.83 -34.36
CA ARG A 702 32.71 11.54 -34.25
C ARG A 702 32.07 10.40 -35.06
N ALA A 703 31.01 10.67 -35.81
CA ALA A 703 30.36 9.65 -36.64
C ALA A 703 31.09 9.49 -37.98
N ASP A 704 31.17 8.26 -38.51
CA ASP A 704 31.71 7.99 -39.83
C ASP A 704 30.89 8.71 -40.91
N ALA A 705 31.52 9.25 -41.95
CA ALA A 705 30.82 9.99 -43.02
C ALA A 705 29.70 9.19 -43.71
N LYS A 706 29.84 7.86 -43.77
CA LYS A 706 28.81 6.91 -44.28
C LYS A 706 27.60 6.74 -43.35
N ASP A 707 27.74 7.06 -42.07
CA ASP A 707 26.69 6.91 -41.05
C ASP A 707 25.87 8.19 -40.94
N ILE A 708 26.45 9.36 -41.21
CA ILE A 708 25.80 10.68 -41.06
C ILE A 708 24.45 10.75 -41.78
N PRO A 709 24.30 10.32 -43.05
CA PRO A 709 23.00 10.37 -43.75
C PRO A 709 21.93 9.48 -43.10
N ARG A 710 22.32 8.55 -42.22
CA ARG A 710 21.44 7.59 -41.55
C ARG A 710 21.11 7.99 -40.12
N ILE A 711 21.69 9.08 -39.62
CA ILE A 711 21.47 9.56 -38.25
C ILE A 711 20.38 10.64 -38.25
N PHE A 712 19.56 10.65 -37.21
CA PHE A 712 18.62 11.72 -36.92
C PHE A 712 18.61 12.04 -35.43
N GLN A 713 18.16 13.25 -35.10
CA GLN A 713 18.12 13.79 -33.75
C GLN A 713 16.66 13.93 -33.29
N LEU A 714 16.40 13.48 -32.07
CA LEU A 714 15.20 13.80 -31.29
C LEU A 714 15.55 14.83 -30.23
N LEU A 715 14.75 15.90 -30.12
CA LEU A 715 14.83 16.86 -29.04
C LEU A 715 13.58 16.73 -28.17
N TYR A 716 13.73 16.53 -26.86
CA TYR A 716 12.62 16.30 -25.93
C TYR A 716 12.90 16.88 -24.53
N ALA A 717 11.87 17.09 -23.71
CA ALA A 717 12.03 17.59 -22.34
C ALA A 717 12.48 16.46 -21.41
N GLY A 718 13.48 16.73 -20.56
CA GLY A 718 14.04 15.72 -19.65
C GLY A 718 13.03 15.03 -18.72
N GLU A 719 11.96 15.72 -18.33
CA GLU A 719 10.84 15.19 -17.53
C GLU A 719 10.00 14.13 -18.25
N GLY A 720 10.01 14.10 -19.59
CA GLY A 720 9.27 13.13 -20.39
C GLY A 720 9.96 11.78 -20.53
N GLU A 721 11.11 11.60 -19.87
CA GLU A 721 11.97 10.43 -19.99
C GLU A 721 11.80 9.48 -18.80
N ALA A 722 11.33 8.25 -19.04
CA ALA A 722 11.30 7.19 -18.05
C ALA A 722 12.34 6.11 -18.39
N ARG A 723 13.28 5.85 -17.47
CA ARG A 723 14.29 4.78 -17.58
C ARG A 723 14.23 3.86 -16.37
N ARG A 724 14.58 2.59 -16.57
CA ARG A 724 14.76 1.65 -15.48
C ARG A 724 16.00 1.99 -14.62
N PRO A 725 15.93 1.81 -13.29
CA PRO A 725 17.07 2.04 -12.37
C PRO A 725 18.26 1.10 -12.66
N ASP A 726 17.97 -0.14 -13.07
CA ASP A 726 18.92 -1.25 -13.22
C ASP A 726 19.98 -0.98 -14.32
N GLY A 727 19.67 -0.09 -15.27
CA GLY A 727 20.58 0.37 -16.33
C GLY A 727 21.53 1.50 -15.91
N GLN A 728 21.46 2.00 -14.67
CA GLN A 728 22.33 3.08 -14.19
C GLN A 728 23.74 2.60 -13.80
N GLN A 729 23.97 1.29 -13.61
CA GLN A 729 25.31 0.77 -13.26
C GLN A 729 26.38 0.97 -14.35
N ASN A 730 26.00 1.28 -15.60
CA ASN A 730 26.94 1.50 -16.71
C ASN A 730 26.91 2.92 -17.31
N GLN A 731 26.32 3.90 -16.62
CA GLN A 731 26.37 5.30 -17.04
C GLN A 731 27.39 6.09 -16.22
N LEU A 732 28.63 6.16 -16.71
CA LEU A 732 29.57 7.23 -16.36
C LEU A 732 29.26 8.47 -17.20
N ASP A 733 28.05 9.00 -17.08
CA ASP A 733 27.76 10.37 -17.50
C ASP A 733 28.02 11.30 -16.32
N THR A 734 29.01 12.18 -16.50
CA THR A 734 29.55 13.10 -15.49
C THR A 734 28.60 14.26 -15.14
N SER A 735 27.29 14.07 -15.27
CA SER A 735 26.29 15.11 -14.95
C SER A 735 24.96 14.60 -14.40
N THR A 736 24.80 13.29 -14.14
CA THR A 736 23.59 12.72 -13.52
C THR A 736 23.86 11.89 -12.26
N LEU A 737 25.14 11.67 -11.88
CA LEU A 737 25.49 11.10 -10.58
C LEU A 737 25.43 12.18 -9.48
N ARG A 738 24.22 12.46 -8.99
CA ARG A 738 23.86 12.84 -7.60
C ARG A 738 22.37 13.23 -7.52
N GLY A 739 21.51 12.39 -8.07
CA GLY A 739 20.05 12.52 -8.02
C GLY A 739 19.35 11.46 -7.16
N THR A 740 20.10 10.62 -6.44
CA THR A 740 19.55 9.70 -5.45
C THR A 740 19.86 10.25 -4.07
N GLY A 741 18.81 10.46 -3.27
CA GLY A 741 18.85 11.05 -1.94
C GLY A 741 19.63 10.22 -0.94
N ASP A 742 20.95 10.28 -1.07
CA ASP A 742 21.89 9.94 -0.03
C ASP A 742 22.22 11.27 0.65
N GLU A 743 21.46 11.62 1.68
CA GLU A 743 21.79 12.73 2.58
C GLU A 743 23.13 12.39 3.24
N ARG A 744 24.23 12.69 2.55
CA ARG A 744 25.50 12.89 3.22
C ARG A 744 25.27 14.04 4.21
N PRO A 745 25.44 13.83 5.52
CA PRO A 745 25.25 14.89 6.49
C PRO A 745 26.14 16.09 6.13
N GLY A 746 25.53 17.21 5.73
CA GLY A 746 26.22 18.46 5.37
C GLY A 746 25.95 19.08 3.98
N THR A 747 25.01 18.56 3.17
CA THR A 747 24.57 19.20 1.91
C THR A 747 23.24 19.94 2.05
N LYS A 748 23.13 21.20 1.62
CA LYS A 748 21.91 22.03 1.66
C LYS A 748 21.54 22.52 0.26
N ILE A 749 20.29 22.31 -0.17
CA ILE A 749 19.78 22.80 -1.45
C ILE A 749 19.11 24.16 -1.24
N HIS A 750 19.50 25.19 -2.00
CA HIS A 750 18.92 26.52 -1.88
C HIS A 750 18.95 27.30 -3.20
N LYS A 751 17.77 27.78 -3.67
CA LYS A 751 17.60 28.56 -4.92
C LYS A 751 18.32 27.94 -6.15
N GLY A 752 18.25 26.61 -6.28
CA GLY A 752 18.88 25.85 -7.37
C GLY A 752 20.38 25.55 -7.19
N HIS A 753 21.00 25.98 -6.09
CA HIS A 753 22.36 25.59 -5.72
C HIS A 753 22.35 24.37 -4.82
N GLU A 754 23.31 23.47 -5.03
CA GLU A 754 23.60 22.34 -4.13
C GLU A 754 24.85 22.69 -3.31
N TYR A 755 24.64 23.27 -2.13
CA TYR A 755 25.71 23.74 -1.26
C TYR A 755 26.30 22.61 -0.41
N ILE A 756 27.62 22.51 -0.38
CA ILE A 756 28.37 21.72 0.60
C ILE A 756 28.98 22.63 1.65
N GLN A 757 28.87 22.26 2.92
CA GLN A 757 29.58 22.98 3.96
C GLN A 757 31.08 22.74 3.84
N LEU A 758 31.85 23.81 3.67
CA LEU A 758 33.31 23.77 3.60
C LEU A 758 33.92 24.80 4.54
N THR A 759 35.17 24.55 4.91
CA THR A 759 35.93 25.39 5.81
C THR A 759 37.21 25.80 5.12
N TYR A 760 37.42 27.10 4.92
CA TYR A 760 38.56 27.60 4.16
C TYR A 760 39.63 28.12 5.12
N TYR A 761 40.80 27.50 5.13
CA TYR A 761 41.96 27.99 5.90
C TYR A 761 42.89 28.89 5.07
N MET A 762 42.58 29.08 3.78
CA MET A 762 43.34 29.87 2.81
C MET A 762 42.50 31.04 2.29
N PRO A 763 43.12 32.16 1.85
CA PRO A 763 42.41 33.34 1.36
C PRO A 763 41.29 33.05 0.36
N THR A 764 40.04 33.15 0.83
CA THR A 764 38.82 32.86 0.07
C THR A 764 37.78 33.93 0.33
N THR A 765 37.20 34.52 -0.71
CA THR A 765 36.20 35.59 -0.64
C THR A 765 34.78 35.04 -0.75
N CYS A 766 33.81 35.73 -0.15
CA CYS A 766 32.39 35.45 -0.33
C CYS A 766 31.87 36.14 -1.60
N ASP A 767 31.02 35.46 -2.37
CA ASP A 767 30.43 35.99 -3.60
C ASP A 767 29.26 36.96 -3.35
N LEU A 768 28.75 37.05 -2.11
CA LEU A 768 27.58 37.87 -1.75
C LEU A 768 27.92 39.09 -0.88
N CYS A 769 29.05 39.07 -0.17
CA CYS A 769 29.42 40.16 0.72
C CYS A 769 30.95 40.37 0.74
N PRO A 770 31.43 41.54 1.19
CA PRO A 770 32.87 41.84 1.21
C PRO A 770 33.63 41.09 2.32
N LYS A 771 32.95 40.33 3.19
CA LYS A 771 33.61 39.56 4.25
C LYS A 771 34.32 38.33 3.68
N MET A 772 35.42 37.95 4.29
CA MET A 772 36.21 36.79 3.89
C MET A 772 35.60 35.48 4.44
N LEU A 773 35.76 34.37 3.71
CA LEU A 773 35.31 33.02 4.11
C LEU A 773 36.38 32.21 4.84
N TRP A 774 37.53 32.82 5.16
CA TRP A 774 38.69 32.14 5.71
C TRP A 774 39.22 32.80 6.97
N ASN A 775 39.87 32.00 7.82
CA ASN A 775 40.68 32.42 8.97
C ASN A 775 41.64 31.27 9.29
N VAL A 776 42.83 31.58 9.85
CA VAL A 776 43.87 30.60 10.15
C VAL A 776 43.50 29.68 11.32
N PHE A 777 42.81 30.20 12.34
CA PHE A 777 42.50 29.43 13.56
C PHE A 777 41.03 29.05 13.69
N LYS A 778 40.12 29.91 13.21
CA LYS A 778 38.68 29.67 13.31
C LYS A 778 37.92 30.23 12.10
N PRO A 779 38.05 29.58 10.93
CA PRO A 779 37.37 29.99 9.70
C PRO A 779 35.85 30.05 9.85
N PRO A 780 35.18 31.08 9.30
CA PRO A 780 33.73 31.16 9.28
C PRO A 780 33.07 29.96 8.59
N ALA A 781 31.87 29.58 9.01
CA ALA A 781 31.11 28.54 8.33
C ALA A 781 30.71 29.01 6.94
N ALA A 782 31.08 28.25 5.91
CA ALA A 782 30.87 28.59 4.52
C ALA A 782 30.23 27.44 3.75
N TYR A 783 29.54 27.80 2.67
CA TYR A 783 28.97 26.90 1.70
C TYR A 783 29.65 27.11 0.34
N GLU A 784 29.96 26.01 -0.36
CA GLU A 784 30.36 26.03 -1.76
C GLU A 784 29.32 25.29 -2.60
N CYS A 785 28.83 25.89 -3.67
CA CYS A 785 27.95 25.20 -4.60
C CYS A 785 28.78 24.17 -5.38
N LYS A 786 28.39 22.89 -5.32
CA LYS A 786 29.06 21.80 -6.07
C LYS A 786 29.08 22.03 -7.59
N ARG A 787 28.09 22.76 -8.11
CA ARG A 787 27.86 22.94 -9.55
C ARG A 787 28.58 24.16 -10.09
N CYS A 788 28.16 25.35 -9.66
CA CYS A 788 28.75 26.61 -10.14
C CYS A 788 29.93 27.11 -9.31
N ARG A 789 30.34 26.37 -8.27
CA ARG A 789 31.48 26.70 -7.38
C ARG A 789 31.34 28.04 -6.66
N SER A 790 30.13 28.60 -6.58
CA SER A 790 29.88 29.83 -5.84
C SER A 790 30.07 29.60 -4.34
N LYS A 791 30.78 30.51 -3.68
CA LYS A 791 31.20 30.40 -2.27
C LYS A 791 30.56 31.50 -1.45
N ILE A 792 29.83 31.12 -0.42
CA ILE A 792 29.08 32.06 0.42
C ILE A 792 29.14 31.69 1.89
N HIS A 793 28.94 32.63 2.81
CA HIS A 793 28.79 32.31 4.24
C HIS A 793 27.52 31.50 4.47
N LYS A 794 27.57 30.60 5.46
CA LYS A 794 26.39 29.84 5.92
C LYS A 794 25.25 30.78 6.32
N GLU A 795 25.59 31.91 6.94
CA GLU A 795 24.68 32.98 7.35
C GLU A 795 23.80 33.48 6.21
N HIS A 796 24.32 33.61 4.98
CA HIS A 796 23.52 34.10 3.83
C HIS A 796 22.39 33.14 3.45
N VAL A 797 22.61 31.83 3.62
CA VAL A 797 21.59 30.81 3.35
C VAL A 797 20.63 30.65 4.53
N ASP A 798 21.08 30.88 5.75
CA ASP A 798 20.24 30.77 6.95
C ASP A 798 19.36 32.03 7.16
N ASN A 799 19.86 33.21 6.75
CA ASN A 799 19.12 34.49 6.78
C ASN A 799 18.29 34.77 5.52
N ASN A 800 18.33 33.87 4.52
CA ASN A 800 17.53 33.97 3.29
C ASN A 800 17.84 35.21 2.44
N ASP A 801 19.12 35.61 2.40
CA ASP A 801 19.59 36.75 1.60
C ASP A 801 19.34 36.53 0.10
N PRO A 802 19.30 37.59 -0.74
CA PRO A 802 18.99 37.47 -2.17
C PRO A 802 20.13 36.82 -2.98
N ILE A 803 20.20 35.50 -2.94
CA ILE A 803 21.16 34.67 -3.68
C ILE A 803 20.68 34.49 -5.13
N THR A 804 21.53 34.80 -6.11
CA THR A 804 21.22 34.58 -7.53
C THR A 804 21.03 33.08 -7.81
N PRO A 805 20.00 32.66 -8.57
CA PRO A 805 19.79 31.26 -8.92
C PRO A 805 21.00 30.63 -9.62
N CYS A 806 21.22 29.33 -9.39
CA CYS A 806 22.37 28.63 -9.97
C CYS A 806 22.26 28.55 -11.50
N LYS A 807 23.20 29.18 -12.21
CA LYS A 807 23.28 29.13 -13.68
C LYS A 807 23.52 27.73 -14.25
N LEU A 808 23.98 26.79 -13.41
CA LEU A 808 24.25 25.38 -13.76
C LEU A 808 23.25 24.43 -13.07
N HIS A 809 22.08 24.92 -12.66
CA HIS A 809 21.03 24.06 -12.16
C HIS A 809 20.56 23.10 -13.26
N HIS A 810 20.56 21.79 -12.99
CA HIS A 810 19.88 20.82 -13.84
C HIS A 810 18.38 21.06 -13.69
N ASP A 811 17.80 21.78 -14.65
CA ASP A 811 16.36 21.93 -14.76
C ASP A 811 15.78 20.61 -15.30
N PRO A 812 14.83 19.96 -14.59
CA PRO A 812 14.04 18.86 -15.14
C PRO A 812 13.34 19.21 -16.46
N HIS A 813 13.12 20.50 -16.73
CA HIS A 813 12.56 21.02 -17.99
C HIS A 813 13.63 21.35 -19.04
N SER A 814 14.91 21.06 -18.80
CA SER A 814 15.96 21.23 -19.81
C SER A 814 15.73 20.28 -20.99
N ALA A 815 15.87 20.82 -22.20
CA ALA A 815 15.76 20.03 -23.42
C ALA A 815 16.97 19.09 -23.55
N LYS A 816 16.70 17.81 -23.76
CA LYS A 816 17.69 16.77 -24.05
C LYS A 816 17.63 16.40 -25.52
N GLU A 817 18.80 16.08 -26.06
CA GLU A 817 18.95 15.54 -27.41
C GLU A 817 19.29 14.05 -27.39
N MET A 818 18.77 13.32 -28.37
CA MET A 818 19.12 11.91 -28.61
C MET A 818 19.38 11.68 -30.09
N LEU A 819 20.54 11.10 -30.38
CA LEU A 819 20.90 10.67 -31.72
C LEU A 819 20.44 9.22 -31.93
N LEU A 820 19.85 8.95 -33.09
CA LEU A 820 19.38 7.64 -33.49
C LEU A 820 19.92 7.32 -34.88
N LEU A 821 20.49 6.13 -35.05
CA LEU A 821 21.01 5.64 -36.33
C LEU A 821 20.03 4.61 -36.90
N ALA A 822 19.53 4.89 -38.11
CA ALA A 822 18.72 3.97 -38.90
C ALA A 822 19.59 3.01 -39.73
N THR A 823 19.00 1.92 -40.22
CA THR A 823 19.72 0.90 -41.00
C THR A 823 20.23 1.47 -42.33
N THR A 824 19.36 2.21 -43.03
CA THR A 824 19.65 2.86 -44.31
C THR A 824 19.28 4.35 -44.29
N GLN A 825 19.71 5.11 -45.31
CA GLN A 825 19.31 6.52 -45.45
C GLN A 825 17.80 6.63 -45.71
N GLN A 826 17.24 5.73 -46.51
CA GLN A 826 15.80 5.68 -46.79
C GLN A 826 14.99 5.42 -45.51
N ASP A 827 15.47 4.51 -44.65
CA ASP A 827 14.84 4.27 -43.35
C ASP A 827 14.90 5.52 -42.47
N GLN A 828 16.02 6.24 -42.48
CA GLN A 828 16.15 7.49 -41.74
C GLN A 828 15.11 8.52 -42.20
N GLU A 829 14.95 8.71 -43.50
CA GLU A 829 13.96 9.64 -44.08
C GLU A 829 12.54 9.22 -43.70
N LEU A 830 12.24 7.92 -43.73
CA LEU A 830 10.96 7.37 -43.31
C LEU A 830 10.68 7.59 -41.81
N TRP A 831 11.66 7.30 -40.94
CA TRP A 831 11.56 7.52 -39.50
C TRP A 831 11.35 8.99 -39.16
N VAL A 832 12.13 9.89 -39.77
CA VAL A 832 12.00 11.34 -39.56
C VAL A 832 10.63 11.83 -40.06
N SER A 833 10.17 11.38 -41.22
CA SER A 833 8.85 11.75 -41.77
C SER A 833 7.70 11.31 -40.87
N ARG A 834 7.66 10.03 -40.48
CA ARG A 834 6.61 9.47 -39.61
C ARG A 834 6.63 10.08 -38.22
N LEU A 835 7.81 10.18 -37.58
CA LEU A 835 7.95 10.84 -36.28
C LEU A 835 7.57 12.33 -36.34
N SER A 836 7.93 13.04 -37.41
CA SER A 836 7.58 14.46 -37.57
C SER A 836 6.07 14.65 -37.65
N LYS A 837 5.37 13.86 -38.47
CA LYS A 837 3.89 13.86 -38.53
C LYS A 837 3.28 13.53 -37.15
N ARG A 838 3.84 12.54 -36.44
CA ARG A 838 3.35 12.10 -35.12
C ARG A 838 3.56 13.15 -34.03
N ILE A 839 4.72 13.81 -34.01
CA ILE A 839 5.04 14.93 -33.11
C ILE A 839 4.20 16.17 -33.46
N GLN A 840 3.85 16.41 -34.72
CA GLN A 840 2.94 17.50 -35.07
C GLN A 840 1.51 17.26 -34.58
N LYS A 841 1.03 16.01 -34.59
CA LYS A 841 -0.32 15.64 -34.12
C LYS A 841 -0.42 15.55 -32.59
N CYS A 842 0.60 15.00 -31.92
CA CYS A 842 0.54 14.60 -30.50
C CYS A 842 1.73 15.07 -29.67
N GLY A 843 2.64 15.86 -30.25
CA GLY A 843 3.85 16.34 -29.58
C GLY A 843 3.64 17.61 -28.78
N TYR A 844 4.74 18.16 -28.27
CA TYR A 844 4.73 19.29 -27.33
C TYR A 844 3.90 20.50 -27.82
N LYS A 845 4.04 20.88 -29.09
CA LYS A 845 3.31 22.02 -29.67
C LYS A 845 1.81 21.75 -29.90
N ALA A 846 1.43 20.50 -30.13
CA ALA A 846 0.03 20.11 -30.34
C ALA A 846 -0.78 20.23 -29.05
N ASN A 847 -0.21 19.80 -27.92
CA ASN A 847 -0.85 19.87 -26.61
C ASN A 847 -1.01 21.30 -26.08
N SER A 848 -0.09 22.22 -26.41
CA SER A 848 -0.25 23.65 -26.07
C SER A 848 -1.42 24.32 -26.80
N SER A 849 -1.88 23.75 -27.92
CA SER A 849 -2.98 24.31 -28.72
C SER A 849 -4.36 23.86 -28.23
N ASN A 850 -4.47 22.65 -27.64
CA ASN A 850 -5.74 22.11 -27.13
C ASN A 850 -6.18 22.68 -25.77
N ASN A 851 -5.27 23.34 -25.02
CA ASN A 851 -5.61 23.91 -23.71
C ASN A 851 -6.21 25.33 -23.77
N ASN A 852 -6.39 25.91 -24.96
CA ASN A 852 -6.83 27.30 -25.15
C ASN A 852 -8.18 27.48 -25.88
N THR A 853 -9.05 26.46 -25.93
CA THR A 853 -10.42 26.62 -26.45
C THR A 853 -11.44 26.93 -25.34
N SER A 854 -11.10 27.94 -24.52
CA SER A 854 -12.02 28.62 -23.61
C SER A 854 -11.68 30.11 -23.59
N GLY A 855 -12.28 30.89 -24.49
CA GLY A 855 -12.41 32.34 -24.31
C GLY A 855 -11.32 33.23 -24.93
N ASP A 856 -11.79 33.99 -25.92
CA ASP A 856 -11.36 35.35 -26.30
C ASP A 856 -10.15 35.55 -27.24
N GLY A 857 -10.38 36.43 -28.20
CA GLY A 857 -9.50 36.65 -29.35
C GLY A 857 -8.38 37.65 -29.10
N SER A 858 -7.24 37.43 -29.71
CA SER A 858 -6.39 38.52 -30.22
C SER A 858 -5.50 38.01 -31.35
N LYS A 859 -5.44 38.84 -32.40
CA LYS A 859 -4.74 38.65 -33.67
C LYS A 859 -3.21 38.68 -33.48
N ILE A 860 -2.48 38.02 -34.41
CA ILE A 860 -1.42 38.58 -35.30
C ILE A 860 -0.37 37.49 -35.64
N SER A 861 -0.26 37.16 -36.93
CA SER A 861 0.92 36.55 -37.59
C SER A 861 2.02 37.61 -37.82
N PRO A 862 3.26 37.24 -38.18
CA PRO A 862 3.57 37.34 -39.62
C PRO A 862 4.59 36.34 -40.19
N SER A 863 4.56 36.28 -41.53
CA SER A 863 5.64 35.94 -42.48
C SER A 863 6.10 34.48 -42.65
N GLN A 864 5.65 33.84 -43.72
CA GLN A 864 6.45 33.71 -44.95
C GLN A 864 5.56 33.31 -46.15
N SER A 865 5.60 34.15 -47.18
CA SER A 865 5.02 33.94 -48.50
C SER A 865 6.08 33.40 -49.47
N THR A 866 5.71 32.43 -50.29
CA THR A 866 6.02 32.38 -51.73
C THR A 866 4.89 31.56 -52.38
N ARG A 867 4.01 32.23 -53.16
CA ARG A 867 3.91 32.18 -54.65
C ARG A 867 3.75 30.75 -55.20
N SER A 868 2.82 30.39 -56.10
CA SER A 868 1.68 30.99 -56.81
C SER A 868 1.31 29.97 -57.90
N ASN A 869 0.02 29.65 -58.14
CA ASN A 869 -0.61 29.90 -59.45
C ASN A 869 -2.09 29.49 -59.53
N TYR A 870 -2.80 30.38 -60.21
CA TYR A 870 -4.20 30.42 -60.63
C TYR A 870 -4.52 29.39 -61.74
N LYS A 871 -5.78 28.91 -61.78
CA LYS A 871 -6.74 29.21 -62.87
C LYS A 871 -8.19 28.76 -62.54
N PRO A 872 -9.20 29.61 -62.79
CA PRO A 872 -10.63 29.29 -62.67
C PRO A 872 -11.30 29.14 -64.04
N TYR A 873 -12.43 28.42 -64.10
CA TYR A 873 -13.58 28.47 -65.03
C TYR A 873 -14.43 27.24 -64.64
N ALA A 874 -15.76 27.16 -64.60
CA ALA A 874 -16.89 28.06 -64.71
C ALA A 874 -18.14 27.14 -64.70
N VAL A 875 -19.17 27.52 -63.94
CA VAL A 875 -20.61 27.43 -64.29
C VAL A 875 -21.12 26.11 -64.89
N ASN A 876 -21.98 25.40 -64.13
CA ASN A 876 -23.28 25.04 -64.71
C ASN A 876 -24.42 25.12 -63.69
N VAL A 877 -25.51 25.70 -64.17
CA VAL A 877 -26.75 26.06 -63.50
C VAL A 877 -27.79 24.98 -63.83
N GLN A 878 -28.62 24.57 -62.86
CA GLN A 878 -30.08 24.42 -62.99
C GLN A 878 -30.68 23.99 -61.64
N LYS A 879 -31.39 24.91 -60.96
CA LYS A 879 -32.87 25.04 -60.87
C LYS A 879 -33.50 23.99 -59.93
N SER A 880 -33.92 24.41 -58.72
CA SER A 880 -35.33 24.76 -58.37
C SER A 880 -36.17 23.49 -58.11
N ALA A 881 -37.03 23.36 -57.10
CA ALA A 881 -37.65 24.28 -56.18
C ALA A 881 -38.44 23.46 -55.14
N THR A 882 -38.43 23.94 -53.90
CA THR A 882 -39.58 24.15 -52.99
C THR A 882 -40.54 23.01 -52.60
N LEU A 883 -40.68 22.91 -51.27
CA LEU A 883 -41.70 22.26 -50.43
C LEU A 883 -43.16 22.59 -50.84
N PRO A 884 -44.17 21.92 -50.24
CA PRO A 884 -44.73 22.48 -49.01
C PRO A 884 -45.12 21.45 -47.92
N ALA A 885 -45.22 21.99 -46.70
CA ALA A 885 -45.83 21.40 -45.51
C ALA A 885 -47.28 21.87 -45.32
N ASN A 886 -48.03 21.14 -44.48
CA ASN A 886 -49.39 21.34 -43.89
C ASN A 886 -50.33 20.17 -44.27
N THR A 887 -51.22 19.60 -43.44
CA THR A 887 -51.77 19.94 -42.11
C THR A 887 -52.64 18.77 -41.61
N THR A 888 -52.62 18.52 -40.29
CA THR A 888 -53.71 18.08 -39.38
C THR A 888 -55.05 17.50 -39.89
N LEU A 889 -55.50 16.36 -39.27
CA LEU A 889 -56.82 16.11 -38.62
C LEU A 889 -56.98 14.59 -38.30
N LYS A 890 -56.99 14.18 -37.02
CA LYS A 890 -58.12 13.83 -36.12
C LYS A 890 -58.82 12.45 -36.32
N HIS A 891 -58.78 11.67 -35.22
CA HIS A 891 -59.69 10.60 -34.74
C HIS A 891 -59.86 9.32 -35.60
N TRP A 892 -59.95 8.08 -35.10
CA TRP A 892 -60.71 7.50 -33.98
C TRP A 892 -60.07 6.22 -33.41
N SER A 893 -60.44 5.89 -32.17
CA SER A 893 -60.15 4.66 -31.43
C SER A 893 -60.89 3.41 -31.93
N ALA A 894 -60.32 2.26 -31.53
CA ALA A 894 -60.96 0.99 -31.14
C ALA A 894 -61.55 0.08 -32.24
N LYS A 895 -60.82 -0.97 -32.58
CA LYS A 895 -61.11 -2.35 -32.16
C LYS A 895 -59.85 -3.20 -32.20
#